data_AF-A0A2Z3V735-F1
#
_entry.id   AF-A0A2Z3V735-F1
#
_cell.length_a   1.000
_cell.length_b   1.000
_cell.length_c   1.000
_cell.angle_alpha   90.00
_cell.angle_beta   90.00
_cell.angle_gamma   90.00
#
_symmetry.space_group_name_H-M   'P 1'
#
loop_
_entity.id
_entity.type
_entity.pdbx_description
1 polymer ?
#
loop_
_entity_poly.entity_id
_entity_poly.type
_entity_poly.pdbx_seq_one_letter_code
_entity_poly.pdbx_strand_id
1 'polypeptide(L)'
;MLLVTAGGVVLNATYSSPTTPVAYATDLSAHAGHAGHAGHTATSAAASAAAAAAIPPADYQQVQLAVGGAKLGEAMSLAVLPNRSIVHTARDGTLRVTTAAGVTKVAGKLNVYTHDEEGLQGVAADPNFATNRYIYLYYSPALNTPGGDAPTSGTAATFEAWKGHLNLSRFTLKTDDTLDLASEKIVMEVPNDRGQCCHVGGDIDFDAAGNLYLTTGDDTNPFESNSYSPLDERTDRNPQFDAQRSSGNTNDLRGKLLRIKPQPDGTYTIPSGNLFAPGTAKTRPEIYAMGFRNPFRMSVDKPTGIVYLGDYGPDAGGPDANRGPGGQVEFDRITAPGNYGWPYCTGTNTTAETYNEYTFPSGPSAAKYNCAGGPTNNSFRNTGLATLPAAKASWIRYGGEAGTPPEFGGGSESPMGGPVYRYDANLNSAVKFPAALNGRFFAGELGRQWIKAIEVKADGTPGVIEAFPWTGKQVMDMAFGPDGALNVLDYGTGADNQAIYRIEYLGGTNRNPVARVAANKTSGPAPLAVTFSSAGSSDPEGGALTYSWKFGDGGTSTAANPTYTYNTNGTYTPTLTVTDSAGLTGTASVIVTVGNTAPTVTFTAPTEGQLFSFGDTVPFTVNVSDPEDGAIDCTKVKVTYLLGHDSHRHSITSKNGCTGSIVVPTDGEHDAAANIYGVFDAEYTDKAGLTTHSIRTLQPRHRQAEHFGAQSGIQVADHATAEGAKTAGFVDNGDWISFQPYALGNARTFTARVSSGGVGGTIEVRAGSATGTLLGTATVPVTGSWDTFVNVNANITNAPSGTTTLFLVFKGVTGQGNLFDLDAFTFGTATGGTTQTVEGEAYTSNFGVQPADHGPASGGKTVGYIENGDWAGYSTVNTSGATAFSARISSAGSGGTIQIRSGSATGTLLGSVTVPVTGNWDTFQNVSTTLTGSATGTLFLVFTGGAGNLFDVDTLTITK
;
A
#
# COMPACT_ATOMS: atom_id res chain seq x y z
N MET A 1 -1.38 4.18 -0.90
CA MET A 1 -0.99 2.77 -1.13
C MET A 1 -0.24 2.69 -2.44
N LEU A 2 1.08 2.54 -2.41
CA LEU A 2 1.93 2.37 -3.58
C LEU A 2 2.64 1.03 -3.39
N LEU A 3 2.21 0.04 -4.16
CA LEU A 3 2.79 -1.29 -4.16
C LEU A 3 4.09 -1.24 -4.95
N VAL A 4 5.19 -0.91 -4.28
CA VAL A 4 6.54 -1.20 -4.79
C VAL A 4 7.34 -1.87 -3.69
N THR A 5 7.72 -3.11 -3.97
CA THR A 5 8.65 -3.89 -3.16
C THR A 5 10.02 -3.22 -3.18
N ALA A 6 10.58 -2.95 -2.00
CA ALA A 6 11.97 -2.55 -1.87
C ALA A 6 12.86 -3.79 -2.05
N GLY A 7 13.11 -4.18 -3.30
CA GLY A 7 14.08 -5.22 -3.64
C GLY A 7 15.49 -4.79 -3.25
N GLY A 8 16.07 -5.43 -2.24
CA GLY A 8 17.44 -5.18 -1.81
C GLY A 8 18.45 -5.80 -2.77
N VAL A 9 19.24 -4.97 -3.47
CA VAL A 9 20.48 -5.38 -4.12
C VAL A 9 21.58 -4.39 -3.74
N VAL A 10 22.57 -4.83 -2.97
CA VAL A 10 23.81 -4.07 -2.69
C VAL A 10 24.98 -4.87 -3.24
N LEU A 11 25.64 -4.31 -4.26
CA LEU A 11 26.91 -4.81 -4.79
C LEU A 11 28.08 -4.30 -3.93
N ASN A 12 28.92 -5.24 -3.48
CA ASN A 12 30.13 -5.02 -2.70
C ASN A 12 31.15 -4.12 -3.42
N ALA A 13 31.54 -3.01 -2.79
CA ALA A 13 32.75 -2.26 -3.14
C ALA A 13 33.62 -2.05 -1.89
N THR A 14 34.74 -2.76 -1.84
CA THR A 14 35.78 -2.64 -0.82
C THR A 14 36.46 -1.27 -0.89
N TYR A 15 36.24 -0.42 0.12
CA TYR A 15 36.98 0.83 0.30
C TYR A 15 38.33 0.58 0.98
N SER A 16 39.41 0.93 0.30
CA SER A 16 40.72 1.21 0.91
C SER A 16 40.90 2.73 1.02
N SER A 17 41.33 3.19 2.19
CA SER A 17 41.39 4.61 2.58
C SER A 17 42.35 5.44 1.72
N PRO A 18 42.05 6.74 1.46
CA PRO A 18 42.92 7.61 0.69
C PRO A 18 43.97 8.32 1.56
N THR A 19 45.19 8.44 1.03
CA THR A 19 46.20 9.39 1.49
C THR A 19 46.22 10.64 0.60
N THR A 20 46.63 11.75 1.20
CA THR A 20 46.62 13.18 0.82
C THR A 20 47.04 13.60 -0.60
N PRO A 21 46.63 14.80 -1.07
CA PRO A 21 46.83 15.28 -2.44
C PRO A 21 48.17 16.01 -2.65
N VAL A 22 48.73 15.91 -3.85
CA VAL A 22 49.79 16.79 -4.35
C VAL A 22 49.31 17.51 -5.60
N ALA A 23 49.43 18.84 -5.56
CA ALA A 23 49.08 19.77 -6.62
C ALA A 23 50.02 19.67 -7.83
N TYR A 24 49.50 19.92 -9.03
CA TYR A 24 50.25 20.56 -10.11
C TYR A 24 49.34 21.49 -10.90
N ALA A 25 49.73 22.76 -10.93
CA ALA A 25 49.25 23.78 -11.85
C ALA A 25 50.08 23.71 -13.14
N THR A 26 49.44 23.92 -14.28
CA THR A 26 50.10 24.50 -15.46
C THR A 26 49.16 25.46 -16.16
N ASP A 27 49.60 26.71 -16.14
CA ASP A 27 49.17 27.87 -16.89
C ASP A 27 49.47 27.71 -18.39
N LEU A 28 48.65 28.30 -19.26
CA LEU A 28 49.05 28.76 -20.59
C LEU A 28 48.01 29.74 -21.15
N SER A 29 48.41 31.00 -21.10
CA SER A 29 47.81 32.15 -21.74
C SER A 29 48.23 32.24 -23.21
N ALA A 30 47.36 32.78 -24.07
CA ALA A 30 47.75 33.46 -25.31
C ALA A 30 46.70 34.50 -25.74
N HIS A 31 47.17 35.73 -25.92
CA HIS A 31 46.48 36.92 -26.42
C HIS A 31 46.27 36.91 -27.95
N ALA A 32 45.22 37.60 -28.42
CA ALA A 32 45.31 38.68 -29.42
C ALA A 32 43.94 39.38 -29.59
N GLY A 33 43.92 40.71 -29.45
CA GLY A 33 42.72 41.54 -29.63
C GLY A 33 42.60 42.16 -31.02
N HIS A 34 41.45 42.79 -31.29
CA HIS A 34 41.27 43.95 -32.19
C HIS A 34 39.97 44.68 -31.80
N ALA A 35 40.00 46.02 -31.87
CA ALA A 35 38.95 46.92 -31.41
C ALA A 35 38.13 47.53 -32.57
N GLY A 36 36.85 47.82 -32.30
CA GLY A 36 36.11 48.96 -32.87
C GLY A 36 34.90 48.64 -33.77
N HIS A 37 33.67 48.76 -33.25
CA HIS A 37 32.78 49.91 -33.45
C HIS A 37 31.39 49.68 -32.82
N ALA A 38 30.81 50.77 -32.29
CA ALA A 38 29.56 50.78 -31.54
C ALA A 38 28.33 50.68 -32.44
N GLY A 39 27.36 49.87 -32.02
CA GLY A 39 26.00 49.84 -32.54
C GLY A 39 25.07 49.33 -31.43
N HIS A 40 24.17 50.20 -30.97
CA HIS A 40 23.17 49.86 -29.95
C HIS A 40 22.19 48.80 -30.47
N THR A 41 22.22 47.61 -29.90
CA THR A 41 21.10 46.66 -29.88
C THR A 41 20.94 46.15 -28.46
N ALA A 42 19.74 46.33 -27.91
CA ALA A 42 19.35 45.77 -26.62
C ALA A 42 19.21 44.25 -26.78
N THR A 43 20.28 43.51 -26.50
CA THR A 43 20.24 42.07 -26.33
C THR A 43 19.80 41.75 -24.91
N SER A 44 18.69 41.06 -24.77
CA SER A 44 18.30 40.37 -23.54
C SER A 44 19.48 39.55 -23.03
N ALA A 45 19.98 39.90 -21.85
CA ALA A 45 21.00 39.11 -21.18
C ALA A 45 20.41 37.71 -20.92
N ALA A 46 20.90 36.71 -21.64
CA ALA A 46 20.74 35.32 -21.25
C ALA A 46 21.31 35.19 -19.83
N ALA A 47 20.46 34.80 -18.89
CA ALA A 47 20.87 34.53 -17.52
C ALA A 47 22.01 33.51 -17.55
N SER A 48 23.20 33.91 -17.09
CA SER A 48 24.31 32.99 -16.90
C SER A 48 23.88 31.89 -15.93
N ALA A 49 24.20 30.63 -16.25
CA ALA A 49 24.02 29.50 -15.35
C ALA A 49 24.55 29.86 -13.96
N ALA A 50 23.66 29.91 -12.96
CA ALA A 50 24.02 30.17 -11.58
C ALA A 50 24.88 29.01 -11.09
N ALA A 51 26.01 29.31 -10.44
CA ALA A 51 26.84 28.30 -9.78
C ALA A 51 26.00 27.47 -8.78
N ALA A 52 26.38 26.21 -8.55
CA ALA A 52 25.75 25.33 -7.58
C ALA A 52 25.59 26.05 -6.23
N ALA A 53 24.34 26.26 -5.81
CA ALA A 53 24.04 26.95 -4.58
C ALA A 53 23.85 25.90 -3.51
N ALA A 54 24.78 25.86 -2.54
CA ALA A 54 24.57 25.08 -1.34
C ALA A 54 23.16 25.37 -0.78
N ILE A 55 22.46 24.32 -0.34
CA ILE A 55 21.14 24.38 0.30
C ILE A 55 21.37 24.07 1.78
N PRO A 56 21.84 25.03 2.61
CA PRO A 56 22.22 24.74 3.99
C PRO A 56 20.95 24.44 4.78
N PRO A 57 20.82 23.29 5.46
CA PRO A 57 19.62 22.97 6.22
C PRO A 57 19.23 24.05 7.25
N ALA A 58 20.21 24.77 7.79
CA ALA A 58 20.00 25.85 8.75
C ALA A 58 19.26 27.08 8.17
N ASP A 59 19.25 27.23 6.84
CA ASP A 59 18.55 28.34 6.18
C ASP A 59 17.07 28.05 5.96
N TYR A 60 16.61 26.84 6.22
CA TYR A 60 15.24 26.41 5.98
C TYR A 60 14.55 26.00 7.27
N GLN A 61 13.25 26.19 7.29
CA GLN A 61 12.40 25.67 8.35
C GLN A 61 11.23 24.89 7.77
N GLN A 62 10.93 23.75 8.38
CA GLN A 62 9.75 22.94 8.10
C GLN A 62 8.64 23.27 9.11
N VAL A 63 7.66 24.09 8.70
CA VAL A 63 6.49 24.44 9.51
C VAL A 63 5.41 23.38 9.35
N GLN A 64 5.02 22.75 10.45
CA GLN A 64 3.99 21.71 10.46
C GLN A 64 2.58 22.32 10.52
N LEU A 65 1.79 22.15 9.46
CA LEU A 65 0.43 22.72 9.36
C LEU A 65 -0.65 21.76 9.85
N ALA A 66 -0.55 20.48 9.52
CA ALA A 66 -1.48 19.43 9.94
C ALA A 66 -0.73 18.12 10.15
N VAL A 67 -1.16 17.31 11.14
CA VAL A 67 -0.61 15.97 11.41
C VAL A 67 -1.72 15.02 11.87
N GLY A 68 -1.57 13.76 11.49
CA GLY A 68 -2.42 12.64 11.91
C GLY A 68 -3.63 12.41 11.02
N GLY A 69 -4.12 11.18 11.04
CA GLY A 69 -5.24 10.68 10.25
C GLY A 69 -6.55 11.39 10.53
N ALA A 70 -6.77 11.88 11.76
CA ALA A 70 -7.93 12.71 12.06
C ALA A 70 -7.99 13.97 11.19
N LYS A 71 -6.82 14.56 10.86
CA LYS A 71 -6.71 15.74 9.99
C LYS A 71 -6.51 15.40 8.52
N LEU A 72 -5.94 14.24 8.19
CA LEU A 72 -5.44 13.98 6.84
C LEU A 72 -6.06 12.76 6.16
N GLY A 73 -6.55 11.78 6.92
CA GLY A 73 -6.94 10.47 6.38
C GLY A 73 -5.76 9.75 5.72
N GLU A 74 -6.05 8.96 4.69
CA GLU A 74 -5.06 8.48 3.71
C GLU A 74 -4.90 9.55 2.63
N ALA A 75 -4.02 10.52 2.87
CA ALA A 75 -3.93 11.70 2.04
C ALA A 75 -3.28 11.39 0.68
N MET A 76 -3.87 11.87 -0.41
CA MET A 76 -3.42 11.57 -1.77
C MET A 76 -2.80 12.78 -2.48
N SER A 77 -3.49 13.92 -2.55
CA SER A 77 -3.02 15.08 -3.31
C SER A 77 -3.31 16.40 -2.59
N LEU A 78 -2.59 17.47 -2.94
CA LEU A 78 -2.76 18.82 -2.41
C LEU A 78 -2.85 19.88 -3.51
N ALA A 79 -3.62 20.94 -3.26
CA ALA A 79 -3.61 22.17 -4.04
C ALA A 79 -3.51 23.39 -3.12
N VAL A 80 -2.56 24.30 -3.41
CA VAL A 80 -2.38 25.54 -2.64
C VAL A 80 -3.24 26.66 -3.22
N LEU A 81 -4.14 27.20 -2.40
CA LEU A 81 -5.05 28.29 -2.77
C LEU A 81 -4.36 29.67 -2.69
N PRO A 82 -4.91 30.71 -3.36
CA PRO A 82 -4.35 32.06 -3.31
C PRO A 82 -4.21 32.66 -1.91
N ASN A 83 -5.05 32.24 -0.95
CA ASN A 83 -4.98 32.67 0.45
C ASN A 83 -3.99 31.84 1.29
N ARG A 84 -3.19 30.97 0.66
CA ARG A 84 -2.25 30.01 1.28
C ARG A 84 -2.89 28.89 2.08
N SER A 85 -4.21 28.74 2.03
CA SER A 85 -4.86 27.50 2.48
C SER A 85 -4.55 26.37 1.50
N ILE A 86 -4.56 25.14 1.99
CA ILE A 86 -4.29 23.93 1.22
C ILE A 86 -5.55 23.11 1.19
N VAL A 87 -6.07 22.83 0.00
CA VAL A 87 -7.09 21.80 -0.20
C VAL A 87 -6.37 20.49 -0.40
N HIS A 88 -6.80 19.43 0.26
CA HIS A 88 -6.18 18.12 0.11
C HIS A 88 -7.21 17.00 0.17
N THR A 89 -6.90 15.92 -0.54
CA THR A 89 -7.77 14.75 -0.69
C THR A 89 -7.34 13.65 0.26
N ALA A 90 -8.31 12.84 0.70
CA ALA A 90 -8.09 11.52 1.26
C ALA A 90 -8.77 10.46 0.39
N ARG A 91 -8.14 9.29 0.24
CA ARG A 91 -8.59 8.23 -0.66
C ARG A 91 -10.03 7.78 -0.41
N ASP A 92 -10.49 7.85 0.84
CA ASP A 92 -11.85 7.53 1.29
C ASP A 92 -12.97 8.47 0.76
N GLY A 93 -12.61 9.42 -0.11
CA GLY A 93 -13.54 10.39 -0.69
C GLY A 93 -13.59 11.72 0.06
N THR A 94 -12.86 11.88 1.17
CA THR A 94 -12.93 13.10 1.98
C THR A 94 -12.04 14.21 1.43
N LEU A 95 -12.63 15.37 1.15
CA LEU A 95 -11.92 16.61 0.84
C LEU A 95 -11.77 17.46 2.10
N ARG A 96 -10.58 18.00 2.35
CA ARG A 96 -10.29 18.85 3.50
C ARG A 96 -9.62 20.15 3.09
N VAL A 97 -9.77 21.17 3.94
CA VAL A 97 -9.01 22.42 3.83
C VAL A 97 -8.21 22.63 5.11
N THR A 98 -6.90 22.81 4.96
CA THR A 98 -5.97 23.24 6.01
C THR A 98 -5.57 24.68 5.75
N THR A 99 -5.88 25.59 6.67
CA THR A 99 -5.55 27.02 6.51
C THR A 99 -4.06 27.28 6.64
N ALA A 100 -3.61 28.47 6.22
CA ALA A 100 -2.23 28.92 6.39
C ALA A 100 -1.73 28.93 7.87
N ALA A 101 -2.66 28.90 8.83
CA ALA A 101 -2.42 28.83 10.26
C ALA A 101 -2.55 27.39 10.83
N GLY A 102 -2.68 26.36 9.99
CA GLY A 102 -2.74 24.96 10.44
C GLY A 102 -4.08 24.54 11.06
N VAL A 103 -5.16 25.23 10.70
CA VAL A 103 -6.53 24.82 11.08
C VAL A 103 -7.11 23.96 9.97
N THR A 104 -7.43 22.70 10.28
CA THR A 104 -7.97 21.74 9.31
C THR A 104 -9.46 21.48 9.55
N LYS A 105 -10.25 21.47 8.48
CA LYS A 105 -11.67 21.08 8.50
C LYS A 105 -12.03 20.23 7.28
N VAL A 106 -13.10 19.44 7.41
CA VAL A 106 -13.70 18.71 6.29
C VAL A 106 -14.47 19.70 5.42
N ALA A 107 -14.17 19.71 4.12
CA ALA A 107 -14.87 20.51 3.12
C ALA A 107 -16.07 19.76 2.55
N GLY A 108 -15.94 18.46 2.31
CA GLY A 108 -16.99 17.58 1.80
C GLY A 108 -16.50 16.14 1.69
N LYS A 109 -17.41 15.21 1.42
CA LYS A 109 -17.09 13.80 1.20
C LYS A 109 -17.84 13.27 -0.02
N LEU A 110 -17.10 12.69 -0.96
CA LEU A 110 -17.63 12.02 -2.15
C LEU A 110 -17.91 10.55 -1.83
N ASN A 111 -18.94 9.99 -2.48
CA ASN A 111 -19.20 8.55 -2.43
C ASN A 111 -18.32 7.85 -3.46
N VAL A 112 -17.29 7.15 -3.00
CA VAL A 112 -16.24 6.58 -3.84
C VAL A 112 -16.16 5.07 -3.71
N TYR A 113 -15.71 4.42 -4.78
CA TYR A 113 -15.26 3.02 -4.75
C TYR A 113 -13.78 2.99 -4.32
N THR A 114 -13.44 2.12 -3.37
CA THR A 114 -12.12 2.14 -2.70
C THR A 114 -11.42 0.78 -2.67
N HIS A 115 -11.57 -0.03 -3.72
CA HIS A 115 -10.80 -1.25 -3.87
C HIS A 115 -9.35 -0.92 -4.24
N ASP A 116 -8.37 -1.58 -3.62
CA ASP A 116 -6.93 -1.35 -3.82
C ASP A 116 -6.54 0.13 -3.80
N GLU A 117 -6.12 0.68 -4.95
CA GLU A 117 -5.66 2.07 -5.11
C GLU A 117 -6.80 3.05 -5.42
N GLU A 118 -7.99 2.58 -5.78
CA GLU A 118 -9.12 3.44 -6.19
C GLU A 118 -9.65 4.30 -5.03
N GLY A 119 -10.33 5.40 -5.38
CA GLY A 119 -10.85 6.35 -4.41
C GLY A 119 -10.79 7.78 -4.93
N LEU A 120 -10.69 8.75 -4.04
CA LEU A 120 -10.41 10.14 -4.41
C LEU A 120 -8.89 10.39 -4.52
N GLN A 121 -8.44 10.71 -5.74
CA GLN A 121 -7.03 10.85 -6.09
C GLN A 121 -6.60 12.33 -6.08
N GLY A 122 -6.62 13.00 -7.24
CA GLY A 122 -6.08 14.36 -7.42
C GLY A 122 -7.05 15.48 -7.07
N VAL A 123 -6.47 16.63 -6.72
CA VAL A 123 -7.17 17.92 -6.60
C VAL A 123 -6.38 19.04 -7.27
N ALA A 124 -7.06 19.91 -8.01
CA ALA A 124 -6.49 21.16 -8.49
C ALA A 124 -7.46 22.33 -8.30
N ALA A 125 -6.93 23.51 -7.99
CA ALA A 125 -7.68 24.75 -8.04
C ALA A 125 -7.60 25.35 -9.45
N ASP A 126 -8.74 25.82 -9.96
CA ASP A 126 -8.76 26.52 -11.25
C ASP A 126 -7.81 27.74 -11.22
N PRO A 127 -7.10 28.08 -12.31
CA PRO A 127 -6.23 29.26 -12.35
C PRO A 127 -6.94 30.58 -11.99
N ASN A 128 -8.26 30.65 -12.19
CA ASN A 128 -9.12 31.79 -11.81
C ASN A 128 -9.86 31.57 -10.47
N PHE A 129 -9.38 30.67 -9.60
CA PHE A 129 -10.01 30.30 -8.33
C PHE A 129 -10.41 31.49 -7.47
N ALA A 130 -9.61 32.57 -7.48
CA ALA A 130 -9.93 33.81 -6.74
C ALA A 130 -11.28 34.43 -7.12
N THR A 131 -11.82 34.09 -8.30
CA THR A 131 -13.10 34.59 -8.82
C THR A 131 -14.18 33.51 -8.91
N ASN A 132 -13.88 32.35 -9.51
CA ASN A 132 -14.87 31.30 -9.76
C ASN A 132 -15.00 30.27 -8.62
N ARG A 133 -13.96 30.18 -7.78
CA ARG A 133 -13.78 29.17 -6.73
C ARG A 133 -13.96 27.72 -7.19
N TYR A 134 -13.61 27.44 -8.44
CA TYR A 134 -13.70 26.09 -9.00
C TYR A 134 -12.53 25.22 -8.56
N ILE A 135 -12.87 23.99 -8.15
CA ILE A 135 -11.89 22.94 -7.91
C ILE A 135 -12.18 21.75 -8.81
N TYR A 136 -11.14 21.05 -9.22
CA TYR A 136 -11.22 19.82 -10.01
C TYR A 136 -10.79 18.66 -9.13
N LEU A 137 -11.58 17.60 -9.12
CA LEU A 137 -11.33 16.37 -8.38
C LEU A 137 -11.31 15.18 -9.35
N TYR A 138 -10.36 14.27 -9.17
CA TYR A 138 -10.31 13.01 -9.92
C TYR A 138 -10.56 11.84 -8.98
N TYR A 139 -11.60 11.05 -9.23
CA TYR A 139 -12.04 10.02 -8.27
C TYR A 139 -12.79 8.84 -8.90
N SER A 140 -12.77 7.69 -8.24
CA SER A 140 -13.56 6.51 -8.61
C SER A 140 -14.98 6.60 -8.01
N PRO A 141 -16.04 6.93 -8.77
CA PRO A 141 -17.41 6.91 -8.25
C PRO A 141 -17.83 5.49 -7.83
N ALA A 142 -18.65 5.41 -6.79
CA ALA A 142 -19.35 4.17 -6.47
C ALA A 142 -20.35 3.83 -7.58
N LEU A 143 -20.18 2.66 -8.20
CA LEU A 143 -21.04 2.13 -9.26
C LEU A 143 -21.71 0.82 -8.80
N ASN A 144 -22.18 -0.01 -9.72
CA ASN A 144 -22.66 -1.37 -9.46
C ASN A 144 -21.55 -2.44 -9.54
N THR A 145 -20.30 -2.04 -9.70
CA THR A 145 -19.12 -2.92 -9.65
C THR A 145 -19.12 -3.70 -8.33
N PRO A 146 -18.92 -5.02 -8.34
CA PRO A 146 -18.77 -5.81 -7.11
C PRO A 146 -17.63 -5.31 -6.22
N GLY A 147 -17.74 -5.57 -4.92
CA GLY A 147 -16.62 -5.42 -3.99
C GLY A 147 -15.74 -6.67 -3.98
N GLY A 148 -14.46 -6.51 -3.62
CA GLY A 148 -13.45 -7.57 -3.58
C GLY A 148 -12.76 -7.80 -4.93
N ASP A 149 -11.96 -8.86 -5.01
CA ASP A 149 -11.14 -9.14 -6.19
C ASP A 149 -11.97 -9.67 -7.37
N ALA A 150 -11.71 -9.13 -8.55
CA ALA A 150 -12.13 -9.67 -9.82
C ALA A 150 -11.46 -11.03 -10.11
N PRO A 151 -12.12 -11.94 -10.82
CA PRO A 151 -11.48 -13.17 -11.26
C PRO A 151 -10.27 -12.89 -12.16
N THR A 152 -9.17 -13.63 -11.96
CA THR A 152 -8.00 -13.57 -12.84
C THR A 152 -8.29 -14.23 -14.20
N SER A 153 -9.14 -15.26 -14.24
CA SER A 153 -9.60 -15.87 -15.49
C SER A 153 -11.12 -15.96 -15.58
N GLY A 154 -11.64 -16.02 -16.80
CA GLY A 154 -13.07 -15.98 -17.05
C GLY A 154 -13.43 -15.65 -18.50
N THR A 155 -14.72 -15.46 -18.74
CA THR A 155 -15.23 -15.04 -20.05
C THR A 155 -15.34 -13.52 -20.10
N ALA A 156 -15.50 -12.95 -21.30
CA ALA A 156 -15.81 -11.52 -21.43
C ALA A 156 -17.04 -11.10 -20.60
N ALA A 157 -18.07 -11.95 -20.51
CA ALA A 157 -19.25 -11.70 -19.68
C ALA A 157 -18.94 -11.71 -18.17
N THR A 158 -17.93 -12.49 -17.74
CA THR A 158 -17.45 -12.49 -16.36
C THR A 158 -16.81 -11.14 -16.00
N PHE A 159 -16.01 -10.57 -16.90
CA PHE A 159 -15.30 -9.31 -16.67
C PHE A 159 -16.19 -8.07 -16.83
N GLU A 160 -17.31 -8.18 -17.54
CA GLU A 160 -18.21 -7.05 -17.79
C GLU A 160 -18.78 -6.43 -16.50
N ALA A 161 -19.07 -7.25 -15.49
CA ALA A 161 -19.53 -6.77 -14.18
C ALA A 161 -18.49 -5.89 -13.46
N TRP A 162 -17.22 -5.97 -13.87
CA TRP A 162 -16.09 -5.29 -13.26
C TRP A 162 -15.68 -4.03 -14.03
N LYS A 163 -16.37 -3.68 -15.12
CA LYS A 163 -16.12 -2.41 -15.81
C LYS A 163 -16.56 -1.22 -14.94
N GLY A 164 -15.75 -0.18 -14.93
CA GLY A 164 -15.99 1.07 -14.25
C GLY A 164 -15.29 2.24 -14.93
N HIS A 165 -15.17 3.35 -14.21
CA HIS A 165 -14.44 4.53 -14.65
C HIS A 165 -14.02 5.37 -13.46
N LEU A 166 -13.11 6.31 -13.70
CA LEU A 166 -12.81 7.44 -12.82
C LEU A 166 -13.37 8.72 -13.44
N ASN A 167 -13.89 9.61 -12.60
CA ASN A 167 -14.41 10.91 -12.99
C ASN A 167 -13.39 12.00 -12.73
N LEU A 168 -13.08 12.80 -13.76
CA LEU A 168 -12.62 14.17 -13.57
C LEU A 168 -13.84 15.06 -13.48
N SER A 169 -14.13 15.59 -12.29
CA SER A 169 -15.27 16.47 -12.05
C SER A 169 -14.84 17.84 -11.56
N ARG A 170 -15.55 18.87 -11.98
CA ARG A 170 -15.44 20.23 -11.44
C ARG A 170 -16.54 20.46 -10.41
N PHE A 171 -16.15 21.04 -9.29
CA PHE A 171 -17.03 21.51 -8.23
C PHE A 171 -16.77 22.99 -7.93
N THR A 172 -17.70 23.59 -7.20
CA THR A 172 -17.53 24.90 -6.58
C THR A 172 -17.24 24.71 -5.10
N LEU A 173 -16.13 25.24 -4.62
CA LEU A 173 -15.90 25.39 -3.19
C LEU A 173 -16.59 26.70 -2.75
N LYS A 174 -17.37 26.72 -1.68
CA LYS A 174 -18.06 27.92 -1.15
C LYS A 174 -17.13 28.78 -0.30
N THR A 175 -17.46 30.05 -0.08
CA THR A 175 -16.60 31.01 0.65
C THR A 175 -16.30 30.63 2.11
N ASP A 176 -17.09 29.72 2.68
CA ASP A 176 -16.85 29.10 4.00
C ASP A 176 -16.00 27.82 3.91
N ASP A 177 -15.39 27.57 2.76
CA ASP A 177 -14.62 26.40 2.32
C ASP A 177 -15.35 25.05 2.41
N THR A 178 -16.69 25.05 2.35
CA THR A 178 -17.46 23.82 2.15
C THR A 178 -17.58 23.50 0.65
N LEU A 179 -17.57 22.22 0.30
CA LEU A 179 -17.74 21.74 -1.07
C LEU A 179 -19.22 21.74 -1.44
N ASP A 180 -19.58 22.41 -2.53
CA ASP A 180 -20.94 22.32 -3.07
C ASP A 180 -21.09 21.05 -3.93
N LEU A 181 -21.51 19.95 -3.31
CA LEU A 181 -21.71 18.67 -4.00
C LEU A 181 -22.73 18.76 -5.15
N ALA A 182 -23.74 19.63 -5.03
CA ALA A 182 -24.75 19.82 -6.08
C ALA A 182 -24.21 20.58 -7.30
N SER A 183 -23.05 21.24 -7.16
CA SER A 183 -22.41 21.99 -8.25
C SER A 183 -21.60 21.11 -9.21
N GLU A 184 -21.57 19.80 -8.98
CA GLU A 184 -20.79 18.87 -9.77
C GLU A 184 -21.04 19.01 -11.28
N LYS A 185 -19.94 19.04 -12.03
CA LYS A 185 -19.91 18.85 -13.47
C LYS A 185 -18.86 17.80 -13.81
N ILE A 186 -19.29 16.64 -14.28
CA ILE A 186 -18.40 15.61 -14.81
C ILE A 186 -17.82 16.15 -16.12
N VAL A 187 -16.50 16.35 -16.14
CA VAL A 187 -15.74 16.87 -17.29
C VAL A 187 -15.30 15.74 -18.20
N MET A 188 -14.84 14.63 -17.62
CA MET A 188 -14.37 13.46 -18.35
C MET A 188 -14.53 12.20 -17.50
N GLU A 189 -14.91 11.11 -18.15
CA GLU A 189 -14.84 9.75 -17.61
C GLU A 189 -13.65 9.04 -18.25
N VAL A 190 -12.75 8.51 -17.42
CA VAL A 190 -11.63 7.67 -17.84
C VAL A 190 -12.02 6.22 -17.53
N PRO A 191 -12.16 5.33 -18.53
CA PRO A 191 -12.51 3.93 -18.29
C PRO A 191 -11.53 3.24 -17.35
N ASN A 192 -12.02 2.30 -16.54
CA ASN A 192 -11.19 1.46 -15.66
C ASN A 192 -11.78 0.05 -15.56
N ASP A 193 -10.94 -0.97 -15.58
CA ASP A 193 -11.25 -2.34 -15.20
C ASP A 193 -11.06 -2.44 -13.68
N ARG A 194 -12.09 -2.76 -12.90
CA ARG A 194 -12.03 -2.72 -11.44
C ARG A 194 -11.84 -4.10 -10.83
N GLY A 195 -11.48 -4.13 -9.54
CA GLY A 195 -11.34 -5.35 -8.75
C GLY A 195 -10.00 -6.06 -8.93
N GLN A 196 -9.04 -5.48 -9.65
CA GLN A 196 -7.63 -5.81 -9.47
C GLN A 196 -6.85 -4.53 -9.29
N CYS A 197 -5.74 -4.64 -8.59
CA CYS A 197 -4.64 -3.69 -8.67
C CYS A 197 -4.03 -3.73 -10.09
N CYS A 198 -3.50 -2.65 -10.68
CA CYS A 198 -2.96 -1.44 -10.06
C CYS A 198 -2.97 -0.23 -11.00
N HIS A 199 -2.45 0.89 -10.51
CA HIS A 199 -2.05 2.09 -11.24
C HIS A 199 -3.23 2.97 -11.66
N VAL A 200 -3.70 3.79 -10.73
CA VAL A 200 -4.74 4.79 -11.00
C VAL A 200 -4.20 6.14 -11.50
N GLY A 201 -2.93 6.47 -11.22
CA GLY A 201 -2.36 7.79 -11.45
C GLY A 201 -3.19 8.89 -10.77
N GLY A 202 -3.57 9.92 -11.53
CA GLY A 202 -4.67 10.80 -11.16
C GLY A 202 -4.28 12.18 -10.65
N ASP A 203 -3.10 12.67 -10.99
CA ASP A 203 -2.65 14.01 -10.62
C ASP A 203 -3.14 15.09 -11.61
N ILE A 204 -3.39 16.30 -11.12
CA ILE A 204 -4.01 17.38 -11.90
C ILE A 204 -3.21 18.67 -11.72
N ASP A 205 -2.85 19.33 -12.83
CA ASP A 205 -2.28 20.69 -12.80
C ASP A 205 -2.66 21.49 -14.04
N PHE A 206 -2.41 22.80 -14.02
CA PHE A 206 -2.74 23.72 -15.09
C PHE A 206 -1.50 24.46 -15.61
N ASP A 207 -1.42 24.61 -16.93
CA ASP A 207 -0.50 25.57 -17.52
C ASP A 207 -0.99 27.02 -17.38
N ALA A 208 -0.13 27.98 -17.75
CA ALA A 208 -0.45 29.40 -17.71
C ALA A 208 -1.57 29.81 -18.70
N ALA A 209 -1.86 29.00 -19.72
CA ALA A 209 -3.00 29.20 -20.62
C ALA A 209 -4.31 28.63 -20.05
N GLY A 210 -4.25 27.98 -18.88
CA GLY A 210 -5.36 27.33 -18.20
C GLY A 210 -5.82 26.06 -18.91
N ASN A 211 -4.96 25.37 -19.63
CA ASN A 211 -5.20 23.98 -20.03
C ASN A 211 -4.97 23.09 -18.80
N LEU A 212 -5.88 22.15 -18.58
CA LEU A 212 -5.79 21.14 -17.54
C LEU A 212 -5.00 19.95 -18.08
N TYR A 213 -4.02 19.50 -17.28
CA TYR A 213 -3.30 18.26 -17.47
C TYR A 213 -3.79 17.24 -16.44
N LEU A 214 -3.96 15.99 -16.84
CA LEU A 214 -4.37 14.89 -15.98
C LEU A 214 -3.49 13.67 -16.27
N THR A 215 -2.87 13.08 -15.25
CA THR A 215 -2.23 11.78 -15.39
C THR A 215 -3.22 10.65 -15.17
N THR A 216 -3.10 9.58 -15.94
CA THR A 216 -3.91 8.37 -15.79
C THR A 216 -2.99 7.15 -15.78
N GLY A 217 -3.12 6.30 -14.78
CA GLY A 217 -2.39 5.03 -14.74
C GLY A 217 -2.91 4.03 -15.75
N ASP A 218 -2.12 2.98 -15.99
CA ASP A 218 -2.37 1.99 -17.04
C ASP A 218 -3.43 0.95 -16.69
N ASP A 219 -3.92 0.96 -15.44
CA ASP A 219 -4.93 0.04 -14.94
C ASP A 219 -4.51 -1.43 -15.12
N THR A 220 -3.23 -1.75 -14.96
CA THR A 220 -2.69 -3.08 -15.27
C THR A 220 -2.03 -3.72 -14.06
N ASN A 221 -2.41 -4.97 -13.80
CA ASN A 221 -1.81 -5.84 -12.80
C ASN A 221 -0.45 -6.37 -13.28
N PRO A 222 0.64 -6.13 -12.53
CA PRO A 222 1.98 -6.57 -12.94
C PRO A 222 2.34 -8.00 -12.49
N PHE A 223 1.66 -8.58 -11.52
CA PHE A 223 2.23 -9.65 -10.68
C PHE A 223 2.37 -11.00 -11.39
N GLU A 224 1.46 -11.35 -12.31
CA GLU A 224 1.56 -12.61 -13.08
C GLU A 224 2.43 -12.51 -14.35
N SER A 225 3.25 -11.46 -14.44
CA SER A 225 4.26 -11.30 -15.48
C SER A 225 5.68 -11.66 -15.01
N ASN A 226 5.83 -12.21 -13.81
CA ASN A 226 7.10 -12.30 -13.09
C ASN A 226 7.78 -10.91 -12.99
N SER A 227 6.96 -9.89 -12.73
CA SER A 227 7.36 -8.48 -12.58
C SER A 227 7.96 -7.79 -13.81
N TYR A 228 7.88 -8.40 -15.00
CA TYR A 228 8.23 -7.75 -16.27
C TYR A 228 7.01 -7.03 -16.89
N SER A 229 7.06 -6.68 -18.17
CA SER A 229 5.90 -6.09 -18.87
C SER A 229 4.71 -7.08 -18.94
N PRO A 230 3.49 -6.70 -18.48
CA PRO A 230 2.28 -7.52 -18.60
C PRO A 230 1.68 -7.43 -20.02
N LEU A 231 1.80 -8.51 -20.79
CA LEU A 231 1.34 -8.61 -22.19
C LEU A 231 0.52 -9.89 -22.41
N ASP A 232 -0.33 -10.29 -21.45
CA ASP A 232 -1.05 -11.57 -21.51
C ASP A 232 -2.28 -11.52 -22.42
N GLU A 233 -2.12 -12.04 -23.63
CA GLU A 233 -3.12 -12.05 -24.70
C GLU A 233 -4.04 -13.28 -24.67
N ARG A 234 -4.01 -14.12 -23.62
CA ARG A 234 -4.96 -15.22 -23.50
C ARG A 234 -6.39 -14.68 -23.41
N THR A 235 -7.30 -15.25 -24.19
CA THR A 235 -8.67 -14.75 -24.34
C THR A 235 -9.56 -14.98 -23.12
N ASP A 236 -9.20 -15.95 -22.29
CA ASP A 236 -9.83 -16.25 -21.01
C ASP A 236 -9.17 -15.50 -19.83
N ARG A 237 -8.16 -14.67 -20.10
CA ARG A 237 -7.48 -13.87 -19.09
C ARG A 237 -8.18 -12.54 -18.85
N ASN A 238 -8.25 -12.14 -17.58
CA ASN A 238 -8.70 -10.81 -17.19
C ASN A 238 -7.90 -9.73 -17.97
N PRO A 239 -8.57 -8.75 -18.60
CA PRO A 239 -7.92 -7.69 -19.35
C PRO A 239 -6.84 -6.93 -18.58
N GLN A 240 -6.92 -6.84 -17.25
CA GLN A 240 -5.93 -6.14 -16.42
C GLN A 240 -4.53 -6.75 -16.48
N PHE A 241 -4.29 -7.86 -17.18
CA PHE A 241 -2.95 -8.45 -17.36
C PHE A 241 -2.31 -8.14 -18.72
N ASP A 242 -2.88 -7.18 -19.45
CA ASP A 242 -2.44 -6.75 -20.77
C ASP A 242 -2.37 -5.22 -20.86
N ALA A 243 -1.19 -4.65 -20.58
CA ALA A 243 -0.93 -3.20 -20.66
C ALA A 243 -1.05 -2.64 -22.10
N GLN A 244 -1.08 -3.51 -23.10
CA GLN A 244 -1.22 -3.10 -24.50
C GLN A 244 -2.60 -2.51 -24.78
N ARG A 245 -3.62 -2.91 -24.01
CA ARG A 245 -4.98 -2.38 -24.17
C ARG A 245 -5.12 -0.92 -23.72
N SER A 246 -4.23 -0.47 -22.85
CA SER A 246 -4.25 0.85 -22.19
C SER A 246 -3.05 1.68 -22.63
N SER A 247 -1.88 1.57 -21.98
CA SER A 247 -0.70 2.41 -22.24
C SER A 247 -0.26 2.36 -23.69
N GLY A 248 -0.21 1.15 -24.27
CA GLY A 248 0.12 0.90 -25.67
C GLY A 248 -1.01 1.20 -26.66
N ASN A 249 -2.16 1.72 -26.24
CA ASN A 249 -3.30 1.96 -27.12
C ASN A 249 -3.51 3.47 -27.33
N THR A 250 -3.43 3.92 -28.59
CA THR A 250 -3.64 5.32 -28.98
C THR A 250 -5.10 5.77 -28.87
N ASN A 251 -6.03 4.82 -28.75
CA ASN A 251 -7.47 5.06 -28.65
C ASN A 251 -8.02 4.82 -27.22
N ASP A 252 -7.15 4.78 -26.21
CA ASP A 252 -7.50 4.63 -24.80
C ASP A 252 -6.97 5.82 -23.98
N LEU A 253 -7.62 6.14 -22.86
CA LEU A 253 -7.24 7.26 -21.99
C LEU A 253 -6.34 6.85 -20.82
N ARG A 254 -6.14 5.57 -20.56
CA ARG A 254 -5.31 5.03 -19.47
C ARG A 254 -3.84 4.92 -19.87
N GLY A 255 -2.93 5.12 -18.92
CA GLY A 255 -1.48 5.15 -19.14
C GLY A 255 -1.03 6.36 -19.95
N LYS A 256 -1.61 7.53 -19.65
CA LYS A 256 -1.47 8.77 -20.44
C LYS A 256 -1.20 9.99 -19.56
N LEU A 257 -0.67 11.02 -20.21
CA LEU A 257 -0.83 12.42 -19.79
C LEU A 257 -1.82 13.07 -20.75
N LEU A 258 -3.01 13.38 -20.23
CA LEU A 258 -4.09 14.01 -20.97
C LEU A 258 -3.98 15.53 -20.85
N ARG A 259 -4.36 16.26 -21.91
CA ARG A 259 -4.42 17.73 -21.90
C ARG A 259 -5.69 18.23 -22.56
N ILE A 260 -6.51 18.94 -21.79
CA ILE A 260 -7.79 19.51 -22.22
C ILE A 260 -7.90 20.97 -21.80
N LYS A 261 -8.88 21.69 -22.35
CA LYS A 261 -9.27 23.03 -21.88
C LYS A 261 -10.70 22.96 -21.33
N PRO A 262 -10.87 22.86 -20.00
CA PRO A 262 -12.18 22.81 -19.38
C PRO A 262 -13.01 24.06 -19.65
N GLN A 263 -14.33 23.90 -19.73
CA GLN A 263 -15.30 24.98 -19.91
C GLN A 263 -16.16 25.17 -18.65
N PRO A 264 -16.69 26.38 -18.41
CA PRO A 264 -17.54 26.67 -17.25
C PRO A 264 -18.87 25.93 -17.19
N ASP A 265 -19.26 25.17 -18.21
CA ASP A 265 -20.48 24.33 -18.21
C ASP A 265 -20.19 22.87 -17.88
N GLY A 266 -18.92 22.48 -17.74
CA GLY A 266 -18.50 21.10 -17.54
C GLY A 266 -17.99 20.41 -18.79
N THR A 267 -18.17 21.00 -19.98
CA THR A 267 -17.56 20.46 -21.20
C THR A 267 -16.07 20.80 -21.27
N TYR A 268 -15.37 20.33 -22.30
CA TYR A 268 -14.00 20.74 -22.58
C TYR A 268 -13.75 20.84 -24.09
N THR A 269 -12.71 21.59 -24.46
CA THR A 269 -12.18 21.66 -25.81
C THR A 269 -10.78 21.06 -25.88
N ILE A 270 -10.35 20.61 -27.06
CA ILE A 270 -9.00 20.08 -27.28
C ILE A 270 -8.03 21.21 -27.63
N PRO A 271 -6.99 21.47 -26.82
CA PRO A 271 -5.94 22.42 -27.17
C PRO A 271 -5.10 21.93 -28.36
N SER A 272 -4.65 22.86 -29.21
CA SER A 272 -3.72 22.54 -30.30
C SER A 272 -2.37 22.02 -29.77
N GLY A 273 -1.77 21.05 -30.46
CA GLY A 273 -0.46 20.51 -30.09
C GLY A 273 -0.51 19.32 -29.13
N ASN A 274 -1.67 18.67 -28.98
CA ASN A 274 -1.74 17.30 -28.46
C ASN A 274 -1.12 16.32 -29.47
N LEU A 275 -0.80 15.11 -29.02
CA LEU A 275 -0.11 14.10 -29.83
C LEU A 275 -0.89 13.73 -31.09
N PHE A 276 -2.22 13.71 -30.99
CA PHE A 276 -3.12 13.42 -32.10
C PHE A 276 -4.05 14.60 -32.36
N ALA A 277 -4.21 14.96 -33.64
CA ALA A 277 -5.15 16.00 -34.04
C ALA A 277 -6.61 15.51 -33.89
N PRO A 278 -7.57 16.38 -33.52
CA PRO A 278 -8.98 16.03 -33.51
C PRO A 278 -9.45 15.41 -34.83
N GLY A 279 -10.19 14.30 -34.74
CA GLY A 279 -10.69 13.55 -35.90
C GLY A 279 -9.70 12.54 -36.50
N THR A 280 -8.48 12.41 -35.96
CA THR A 280 -7.54 11.36 -36.38
C THR A 280 -8.11 9.99 -36.01
N ALA A 281 -8.32 9.13 -37.00
CA ALA A 281 -8.94 7.82 -36.81
C ALA A 281 -8.10 6.93 -35.86
N LYS A 282 -8.79 6.16 -35.00
CA LYS A 282 -8.18 5.25 -34.01
C LYS A 282 -7.25 5.95 -32.99
N THR A 283 -7.53 7.20 -32.69
CA THR A 283 -6.77 7.96 -31.69
C THR A 283 -7.68 8.81 -30.81
N ARG A 284 -7.22 9.10 -29.59
CA ARG A 284 -7.84 10.06 -28.68
C ARG A 284 -7.12 11.41 -28.75
N PRO A 285 -7.79 12.51 -29.18
CA PRO A 285 -7.17 13.81 -29.29
C PRO A 285 -6.84 14.46 -27.93
N GLU A 286 -7.32 13.90 -26.82
CA GLU A 286 -6.99 14.33 -25.46
C GLU A 286 -5.54 14.00 -25.05
N ILE A 287 -4.92 13.02 -25.72
CA ILE A 287 -3.58 12.53 -25.39
C ILE A 287 -2.53 13.60 -25.73
N TYR A 288 -1.84 14.12 -24.71
CA TYR A 288 -0.64 14.94 -24.89
C TYR A 288 0.61 14.06 -24.90
N ALA A 289 0.73 13.14 -23.94
CA ALA A 289 1.74 12.10 -23.96
C ALA A 289 1.15 10.74 -23.59
N MET A 290 1.79 9.66 -24.04
CA MET A 290 1.33 8.29 -23.81
C MET A 290 2.50 7.35 -23.49
N GLY A 291 2.17 6.12 -23.12
CA GLY A 291 3.15 5.08 -22.88
C GLY A 291 3.79 5.20 -21.50
N PHE A 292 2.96 5.46 -20.49
CA PHE A 292 3.33 5.46 -19.08
C PHE A 292 2.68 4.27 -18.37
N ARG A 293 3.28 3.77 -17.30
CA ARG A 293 2.71 2.69 -16.47
C ARG A 293 1.88 3.26 -15.34
N ASN A 294 2.51 3.99 -14.42
CA ASN A 294 1.84 4.68 -13.31
C ASN A 294 2.42 6.10 -13.15
N PRO A 295 2.02 7.04 -14.03
CA PRO A 295 2.42 8.44 -13.95
C PRO A 295 1.76 9.09 -12.72
N PHE A 296 2.33 8.88 -11.54
CA PHE A 296 1.59 9.03 -10.29
C PHE A 296 1.45 10.50 -9.86
N ARG A 297 2.50 11.30 -10.08
CA ARG A 297 2.53 12.74 -9.76
C ARG A 297 3.23 13.53 -10.84
N MET A 298 2.77 14.76 -11.07
CA MET A 298 3.36 15.68 -12.02
C MET A 298 3.26 17.14 -11.57
N SER A 299 4.00 18.01 -12.24
CA SER A 299 3.72 19.43 -12.22
C SER A 299 3.92 20.05 -13.59
N VAL A 300 3.19 21.13 -13.87
CA VAL A 300 3.36 21.95 -15.05
C VAL A 300 4.15 23.20 -14.66
N ASP A 301 5.34 23.36 -15.22
CA ASP A 301 6.12 24.58 -15.06
C ASP A 301 5.51 25.73 -15.87
N LYS A 302 4.62 26.49 -15.21
CA LYS A 302 3.74 27.49 -15.83
C LYS A 302 4.42 28.44 -16.82
N PRO A 303 5.62 29.00 -16.56
CA PRO A 303 6.28 29.88 -17.53
C PRO A 303 6.70 29.20 -18.83
N THR A 304 6.95 27.89 -18.82
CA THR A 304 7.44 27.15 -19.99
C THR A 304 6.42 26.19 -20.58
N GLY A 305 5.41 25.77 -19.80
CA GLY A 305 4.44 24.72 -20.17
C GLY A 305 5.03 23.31 -20.16
N ILE A 306 6.26 23.12 -19.68
CA ILE A 306 6.91 21.81 -19.59
C ILE A 306 6.34 21.05 -18.40
N VAL A 307 6.02 19.77 -18.61
CA VAL A 307 5.55 18.88 -17.53
C VAL A 307 6.72 18.08 -16.97
N TYR A 308 6.83 18.04 -15.65
CA TYR A 308 7.75 17.18 -14.91
C TYR A 308 6.94 16.09 -14.23
N LEU A 309 7.23 14.83 -14.50
CA LEU A 309 6.38 13.69 -14.16
C LEU A 309 7.22 12.57 -13.53
N GLY A 310 6.73 11.93 -12.48
CA GLY A 310 7.27 10.67 -11.97
C GLY A 310 6.46 9.48 -12.49
N ASP A 311 7.12 8.51 -13.13
CA ASP A 311 6.49 7.28 -13.62
C ASP A 311 7.15 6.05 -12.99
N TYR A 312 6.32 5.15 -12.46
CA TYR A 312 6.79 3.88 -11.92
C TYR A 312 6.90 2.87 -13.04
N GLY A 313 8.09 2.32 -13.31
CA GLY A 313 8.27 1.21 -14.23
C GLY A 313 8.11 -0.17 -13.57
N PRO A 314 8.68 -1.23 -14.15
CA PRO A 314 8.51 -2.63 -13.72
C PRO A 314 9.16 -2.95 -12.36
N ASP A 315 8.79 -4.09 -11.78
CA ASP A 315 9.26 -4.54 -10.45
C ASP A 315 10.22 -5.75 -10.55
N ALA A 316 10.79 -6.00 -11.74
CA ALA A 316 11.63 -7.19 -11.99
C ALA A 316 12.94 -7.14 -11.19
N GLY A 317 13.25 -8.22 -10.45
CA GLY A 317 14.46 -8.26 -9.61
C GLY A 317 15.80 -8.19 -10.36
N GLY A 318 15.78 -8.29 -11.68
CA GLY A 318 16.95 -8.14 -12.55
C GLY A 318 16.60 -8.33 -14.02
N PRO A 319 17.54 -8.10 -14.95
CA PRO A 319 17.32 -8.23 -16.39
C PRO A 319 17.32 -9.70 -16.83
N ASP A 320 16.49 -10.02 -17.82
CA ASP A 320 16.45 -11.31 -18.51
C ASP A 320 16.44 -11.09 -20.02
N ALA A 321 17.39 -11.72 -20.72
CA ALA A 321 17.58 -11.57 -22.16
C ALA A 321 16.36 -12.00 -23.01
N ASN A 322 15.49 -12.84 -22.45
CA ASN A 322 14.25 -13.31 -23.08
C ASN A 322 13.02 -12.56 -22.58
N ARG A 323 13.11 -11.69 -21.57
CA ARG A 323 11.94 -10.94 -21.06
C ARG A 323 12.11 -9.44 -21.26
N GLY A 324 13.16 -8.83 -20.70
CA GLY A 324 13.34 -7.39 -20.67
C GLY A 324 14.33 -6.94 -19.58
N PRO A 325 14.41 -5.62 -19.33
CA PRO A 325 15.23 -5.06 -18.25
C PRO A 325 14.72 -5.46 -16.86
N GLY A 326 15.57 -5.25 -15.85
CA GLY A 326 15.17 -5.27 -14.45
C GLY A 326 14.33 -4.04 -14.07
N GLY A 327 14.02 -3.94 -12.78
CA GLY A 327 13.30 -2.83 -12.16
C GLY A 327 13.96 -1.49 -12.45
N GLN A 328 13.17 -0.56 -12.96
CA GLN A 328 13.60 0.82 -13.16
C GLN A 328 12.39 1.75 -13.22
N VAL A 329 12.59 2.99 -12.82
CA VAL A 329 11.58 4.04 -12.73
C VAL A 329 12.13 5.35 -13.29
N GLU A 330 11.24 6.31 -13.55
CA GLU A 330 11.55 7.46 -14.39
C GLU A 330 11.07 8.77 -13.76
N PHE A 331 11.92 9.81 -13.86
CA PHE A 331 11.46 11.19 -13.91
C PHE A 331 11.51 11.66 -15.35
N ASP A 332 10.37 12.12 -15.87
CA ASP A 332 10.22 12.62 -17.22
C ASP A 332 10.10 14.14 -17.27
N ARG A 333 10.70 14.71 -18.32
CA ARG A 333 10.59 16.13 -18.66
C ARG A 333 9.96 16.30 -20.04
N ILE A 334 8.65 16.44 -20.03
CA ILE A 334 7.79 16.40 -21.23
C ILE A 334 7.72 17.80 -21.84
N THR A 335 8.64 18.07 -22.76
CA THR A 335 8.73 19.37 -23.48
C THR A 335 7.84 19.44 -24.72
N ALA A 336 7.35 18.30 -25.20
CA ALA A 336 6.53 18.17 -26.40
C ALA A 336 5.75 16.85 -26.37
N PRO A 337 4.59 16.76 -27.06
CA PRO A 337 3.79 15.54 -27.09
C PRO A 337 4.57 14.34 -27.64
N GLY A 338 4.31 13.13 -27.15
CA GLY A 338 5.05 11.93 -27.56
C GLY A 338 4.64 10.64 -26.85
N ASN A 339 5.27 9.54 -27.28
CA ASN A 339 5.18 8.22 -26.65
C ASN A 339 6.44 7.98 -25.79
N TYR A 340 6.27 7.57 -24.54
CA TYR A 340 7.34 7.35 -23.55
C TYR A 340 7.64 5.86 -23.33
N GLY A 341 7.00 4.98 -24.11
CA GLY A 341 7.54 3.64 -24.39
C GLY A 341 6.79 2.49 -23.74
N TRP A 342 6.27 2.64 -22.53
CA TRP A 342 5.57 1.57 -21.83
C TRP A 342 4.34 1.09 -22.64
N PRO A 343 4.09 -0.22 -22.77
CA PRO A 343 4.74 -1.35 -22.09
C PRO A 343 5.90 -2.01 -22.86
N TYR A 344 6.36 -1.42 -23.96
CA TYR A 344 7.31 -2.06 -24.87
C TYR A 344 8.77 -1.65 -24.64
N CYS A 345 8.95 -0.42 -24.16
CA CYS A 345 10.22 0.26 -24.00
C CYS A 345 10.22 1.02 -22.68
N THR A 346 11.39 1.23 -22.10
CA THR A 346 11.57 2.03 -20.88
C THR A 346 12.97 2.65 -20.87
N GLY A 347 13.18 3.62 -19.98
CA GLY A 347 14.46 4.25 -19.71
C GLY A 347 14.97 5.00 -20.94
N THR A 348 16.20 4.69 -21.35
CA THR A 348 16.84 5.35 -22.49
C THR A 348 16.52 4.69 -23.84
N ASN A 349 15.57 3.76 -23.88
CA ASN A 349 15.15 2.99 -25.06
C ASN A 349 16.29 2.25 -25.76
N THR A 350 17.31 1.83 -25.00
CA THR A 350 18.36 0.96 -25.54
C THR A 350 17.82 -0.46 -25.73
N THR A 351 18.52 -1.28 -26.50
CA THR A 351 18.15 -2.69 -26.67
C THR A 351 18.12 -3.47 -25.35
N ALA A 352 18.94 -3.08 -24.37
CA ALA A 352 18.92 -3.69 -23.03
C ALA A 352 17.63 -3.35 -22.26
N GLU A 353 17.10 -2.15 -22.46
CA GLU A 353 15.90 -1.61 -21.80
C GLU A 353 14.60 -1.85 -22.61
N THR A 354 14.66 -2.71 -23.62
CA THR A 354 13.52 -3.05 -24.48
C THR A 354 12.99 -4.44 -24.14
N TYR A 355 11.67 -4.57 -24.03
CA TYR A 355 11.03 -5.86 -23.77
C TYR A 355 11.00 -6.75 -25.01
N ASN A 356 10.96 -8.06 -24.78
CA ASN A 356 10.65 -9.04 -25.81
C ASN A 356 9.13 -9.20 -25.93
N GLU A 357 8.66 -9.48 -27.14
CA GLU A 357 7.32 -10.04 -27.30
C GLU A 357 7.30 -11.45 -26.66
N TYR A 358 6.45 -11.66 -25.65
CA TYR A 358 6.46 -12.87 -24.84
C TYR A 358 5.12 -13.60 -24.94
N THR A 359 5.16 -14.89 -25.27
CA THR A 359 3.95 -15.72 -25.29
C THR A 359 3.63 -16.17 -23.86
N PHE A 360 2.52 -15.73 -23.29
CA PHE A 360 2.11 -16.15 -21.95
C PHE A 360 1.49 -17.56 -21.93
N PRO A 361 1.62 -18.32 -20.81
CA PRO A 361 2.28 -17.93 -19.55
C PRO A 361 3.79 -18.24 -19.50
N SER A 362 4.29 -19.09 -20.40
CA SER A 362 5.59 -19.78 -20.23
C SER A 362 6.57 -19.57 -21.39
N GLY A 363 6.30 -18.64 -22.29
CA GLY A 363 7.05 -18.43 -23.52
C GLY A 363 6.54 -19.30 -24.68
N PRO A 364 7.25 -19.30 -25.82
CA PRO A 364 8.56 -18.67 -26.02
C PRO A 364 8.50 -17.13 -26.16
N SER A 365 9.66 -16.51 -26.06
CA SER A 365 9.87 -15.10 -26.42
C SER A 365 10.23 -14.97 -27.89
N ALA A 366 9.70 -13.95 -28.55
CA ALA A 366 10.07 -13.51 -29.88
C ALA A 366 11.06 -12.31 -29.80
N ALA A 367 11.16 -11.56 -30.89
CA ALA A 367 12.08 -10.43 -31.00
C ALA A 367 11.73 -9.30 -30.02
N LYS A 368 12.72 -8.45 -29.73
CA LYS A 368 12.51 -7.20 -28.99
C LYS A 368 11.69 -6.22 -29.83
N TYR A 369 10.86 -5.41 -29.17
CA TYR A 369 10.05 -4.39 -29.82
C TYR A 369 10.91 -3.29 -30.48
N ASN A 370 10.37 -2.65 -31.53
CA ASN A 370 11.07 -1.59 -32.25
C ASN A 370 10.81 -0.21 -31.65
N CYS A 371 11.50 0.16 -30.57
CA CYS A 371 11.30 1.45 -29.89
C CYS A 371 11.52 2.66 -30.81
N ALA A 372 12.59 2.64 -31.63
CA ALA A 372 12.96 3.75 -32.49
C ALA A 372 12.03 3.93 -33.72
N GLY A 373 11.51 2.83 -34.26
CA GLY A 373 10.56 2.86 -35.39
C GLY A 373 9.09 2.92 -34.99
N GLY A 374 8.80 2.85 -33.69
CA GLY A 374 7.45 2.68 -33.17
C GLY A 374 7.15 1.21 -32.89
N PRO A 375 6.91 0.83 -31.61
CA PRO A 375 6.54 -0.54 -31.29
C PRO A 375 5.17 -0.90 -31.90
N THR A 376 5.00 -2.16 -32.26
CA THR A 376 3.75 -2.71 -32.77
C THR A 376 2.90 -3.18 -31.61
N ASN A 377 1.62 -2.79 -31.59
CA ASN A 377 0.62 -3.33 -30.68
C ASN A 377 -0.30 -4.29 -31.45
N ASN A 378 -0.01 -5.58 -31.30
CA ASN A 378 -0.72 -6.70 -31.93
C ASN A 378 -1.76 -7.36 -31.01
N SER A 379 -1.97 -6.86 -29.79
CA SER A 379 -3.03 -7.37 -28.91
C SER A 379 -4.38 -7.28 -29.60
N PHE A 380 -5.17 -8.37 -29.49
CA PHE A 380 -6.55 -8.38 -29.97
C PHE A 380 -7.45 -7.37 -29.25
N ARG A 381 -6.98 -6.83 -28.10
CA ARG A 381 -7.64 -5.78 -27.32
C ARG A 381 -7.28 -4.36 -27.81
N ASN A 382 -6.36 -4.21 -28.76
CA ASN A 382 -5.97 -2.92 -29.31
C ASN A 382 -7.08 -2.33 -30.19
N THR A 383 -7.59 -1.16 -29.83
CA THR A 383 -8.55 -0.39 -30.61
C THR A 383 -7.92 0.81 -31.33
N GLY A 384 -6.62 1.03 -31.11
CA GLY A 384 -5.83 2.12 -31.64
C GLY A 384 -5.05 1.80 -32.91
N LEU A 385 -3.97 2.55 -33.13
CA LEU A 385 -3.02 2.30 -34.20
C LEU A 385 -2.27 0.98 -33.94
N ALA A 386 -2.00 0.24 -35.02
CA ALA A 386 -1.21 -0.99 -34.93
C ALA A 386 0.28 -0.70 -34.67
N THR A 387 0.79 0.41 -35.19
CA THR A 387 2.16 0.89 -34.94
C THR A 387 2.09 2.21 -34.20
N LEU A 388 2.73 2.28 -33.04
CA LEU A 388 2.73 3.47 -32.20
C LEU A 388 3.73 4.53 -32.69
N PRO A 389 3.61 5.79 -32.26
CA PRO A 389 4.70 6.74 -32.39
C PRO A 389 5.99 6.19 -31.76
N ALA A 390 7.14 6.55 -32.32
CA ALA A 390 8.44 6.18 -31.77
C ALA A 390 8.57 6.58 -30.29
N ALA A 391 9.16 5.69 -29.49
CA ALA A 391 9.37 5.93 -28.07
C ALA A 391 10.44 7.02 -27.86
N LYS A 392 10.19 7.93 -26.92
CA LYS A 392 11.13 8.93 -26.44
C LYS A 392 11.84 8.40 -25.21
N ALA A 393 13.12 8.71 -25.09
CA ALA A 393 13.90 8.35 -23.91
C ALA A 393 13.44 9.17 -22.70
N SER A 394 13.47 8.56 -21.52
CA SER A 394 13.21 9.24 -20.26
C SER A 394 14.29 10.27 -19.95
N TRP A 395 13.95 11.25 -19.11
CA TRP A 395 14.88 12.32 -18.76
C TRP A 395 15.90 11.87 -17.71
N ILE A 396 15.43 11.25 -16.64
CA ILE A 396 16.25 10.59 -15.61
C ILE A 396 15.62 9.24 -15.32
N ARG A 397 16.33 8.15 -15.66
CA ARG A 397 15.99 6.81 -15.16
C ARG A 397 16.80 6.47 -13.94
N TYR A 398 16.24 5.64 -13.06
CA TYR A 398 16.99 5.01 -11.99
C TYR A 398 16.36 3.67 -11.59
N GLY A 399 17.18 2.77 -11.06
CA GLY A 399 16.83 1.43 -10.61
C GLY A 399 18.08 0.75 -10.02
N GLY A 400 17.98 -0.49 -9.53
CA GLY A 400 19.07 -1.24 -8.87
C GLY A 400 20.40 -1.46 -9.65
N GLU A 401 20.68 -0.72 -10.74
CA GLU A 401 21.77 -0.93 -11.69
C GLU A 401 22.50 0.36 -12.16
N ALA A 402 23.40 0.19 -13.14
CA ALA A 402 24.13 1.26 -13.83
C ALA A 402 23.19 2.27 -14.53
N GLY A 403 23.47 3.56 -14.32
CA GLY A 403 22.72 4.69 -14.89
C GLY A 403 21.87 5.47 -13.87
N THR A 404 21.69 4.93 -12.66
CA THR A 404 21.14 5.68 -11.52
C THR A 404 22.07 6.83 -11.13
N PRO A 405 21.57 8.06 -10.97
CA PRO A 405 22.36 9.14 -10.40
C PRO A 405 22.91 8.75 -9.02
N PRO A 406 24.23 8.83 -8.77
CA PRO A 406 24.82 8.43 -7.49
C PRO A 406 24.19 9.14 -6.29
N GLU A 407 23.77 10.39 -6.49
CA GLU A 407 23.12 11.21 -5.47
C GLU A 407 21.78 10.64 -5.01
N PHE A 408 21.11 9.79 -5.80
CA PHE A 408 19.86 9.15 -5.43
C PHE A 408 20.05 8.00 -4.42
N GLY A 409 21.28 7.50 -4.26
CA GLY A 409 21.58 6.33 -3.43
C GLY A 409 20.93 5.05 -3.94
N GLY A 410 20.85 4.04 -3.07
CA GLY A 410 20.09 2.80 -3.31
C GLY A 410 18.74 2.79 -2.57
N GLY A 411 17.94 1.74 -2.78
CA GLY A 411 16.64 1.54 -2.13
C GLY A 411 15.47 1.61 -3.10
N SER A 412 14.28 1.89 -2.56
CA SER A 412 12.98 1.91 -3.26
C SER A 412 12.99 2.63 -4.63
N GLU A 413 12.12 2.22 -5.53
CA GLU A 413 11.96 2.80 -6.87
C GLU A 413 10.60 3.49 -6.94
N SER A 414 10.50 4.71 -6.41
CA SER A 414 9.21 5.36 -6.14
C SER A 414 9.19 6.88 -6.42
N PRO A 415 9.21 7.30 -7.71
CA PRO A 415 9.26 8.70 -8.09
C PRO A 415 7.91 9.42 -7.95
N MET A 416 7.90 10.58 -7.30
CA MET A 416 6.68 11.34 -6.98
C MET A 416 6.59 12.68 -7.71
N GLY A 417 7.31 12.83 -8.84
CA GLY A 417 7.37 14.10 -9.57
C GLY A 417 7.86 15.27 -8.71
N GLY A 418 7.26 16.45 -8.90
CA GLY A 418 7.48 17.65 -8.08
C GLY A 418 7.55 18.96 -8.89
N PRO A 419 7.59 20.14 -8.24
CA PRO A 419 7.52 21.44 -8.91
C PRO A 419 8.88 21.98 -9.33
N VAL A 420 8.87 22.87 -10.31
CA VAL A 420 10.01 23.75 -10.61
C VAL A 420 9.89 25.04 -9.82
N TYR A 421 10.92 25.43 -9.07
CA TYR A 421 10.92 26.71 -8.37
C TYR A 421 11.13 27.87 -9.35
N ARG A 422 10.27 28.89 -9.28
CA ARG A 422 10.37 30.11 -10.09
C ARG A 422 10.50 31.31 -9.18
N TYR A 423 11.70 31.89 -9.13
CA TYR A 423 11.97 33.05 -8.31
C TYR A 423 11.29 34.30 -8.89
N ASP A 424 10.55 35.01 -8.05
CA ASP A 424 10.01 36.32 -8.35
C ASP A 424 10.64 37.37 -7.44
N ALA A 425 11.40 38.30 -8.03
CA ALA A 425 12.02 39.40 -7.31
C ALA A 425 10.97 40.34 -6.68
N ASN A 426 9.81 40.50 -7.33
CA ASN A 426 8.74 41.41 -6.92
C ASN A 426 7.81 40.81 -5.86
N LEU A 427 7.89 39.50 -5.63
CA LEU A 427 7.11 38.84 -4.59
C LEU A 427 7.55 39.35 -3.20
N ASN A 428 6.68 40.09 -2.54
CA ASN A 428 6.90 40.57 -1.17
C ASN A 428 6.63 39.44 -0.16
N SER A 429 7.59 38.53 -0.04
CA SER A 429 7.57 37.42 0.91
C SER A 429 8.93 37.25 1.53
N ALA A 430 8.98 37.20 2.86
CA ALA A 430 10.20 36.95 3.63
C ALA A 430 10.61 35.47 3.63
N VAL A 431 9.72 34.57 3.19
CA VAL A 431 9.92 33.11 3.25
C VAL A 431 10.19 32.47 1.90
N LYS A 432 10.20 33.27 0.81
CA LYS A 432 10.44 32.78 -0.55
C LYS A 432 11.86 32.27 -0.69
N PHE A 433 12.05 31.20 -1.45
CA PHE A 433 13.37 30.63 -1.67
C PHE A 433 14.30 31.60 -2.44
N PRO A 434 15.64 31.46 -2.31
CA PRO A 434 16.57 32.38 -2.92
C PRO A 434 16.62 32.26 -4.45
N ALA A 435 17.02 33.34 -5.12
CA ALA A 435 17.13 33.41 -6.58
C ALA A 435 18.05 32.33 -7.18
N ALA A 436 19.01 31.83 -6.40
CA ALA A 436 19.94 30.80 -6.83
C ALA A 436 19.29 29.41 -7.06
N LEU A 437 18.06 29.20 -6.55
CA LEU A 437 17.27 27.99 -6.81
C LEU A 437 16.30 28.15 -7.98
N ASN A 438 16.27 29.31 -8.63
CA ASN A 438 15.37 29.55 -9.76
C ASN A 438 15.60 28.56 -10.90
N GLY A 439 14.54 27.93 -11.37
CA GLY A 439 14.55 26.96 -12.45
C GLY A 439 14.91 25.53 -12.03
N ARG A 440 15.17 25.28 -10.75
CA ARG A 440 15.44 23.92 -10.26
C ARG A 440 14.16 23.12 -10.08
N PHE A 441 14.22 21.85 -10.48
CA PHE A 441 13.17 20.86 -10.27
C PHE A 441 13.35 20.20 -8.89
N PHE A 442 12.31 20.21 -8.07
CA PHE A 442 12.31 19.59 -6.75
C PHE A 442 11.72 18.19 -6.86
N ALA A 443 12.57 17.21 -7.12
CA ALA A 443 12.17 15.80 -7.24
C ALA A 443 11.85 15.23 -5.86
N GLY A 444 10.67 14.62 -5.71
CA GLY A 444 10.28 13.85 -4.54
C GLY A 444 10.39 12.34 -4.76
N GLU A 445 10.85 11.62 -3.74
CA GLU A 445 10.93 10.16 -3.75
C GLU A 445 10.27 9.61 -2.48
N LEU A 446 9.28 8.74 -2.66
CA LEU A 446 8.43 8.26 -1.57
C LEU A 446 9.16 7.27 -0.65
N GLY A 447 9.69 6.17 -1.19
CA GLY A 447 10.20 5.07 -0.38
C GLY A 447 11.59 5.33 0.23
N ARG A 448 12.43 6.10 -0.46
CA ARG A 448 13.74 6.60 -0.01
C ARG A 448 13.63 7.91 0.78
N GLN A 449 12.43 8.48 0.91
CA GLN A 449 12.11 9.58 1.82
C GLN A 449 13.01 10.82 1.62
N TRP A 450 13.16 11.28 0.39
CA TRP A 450 13.94 12.47 0.10
C TRP A 450 13.28 13.44 -0.86
N ILE A 451 13.74 14.69 -0.77
CA ILE A 451 13.54 15.72 -1.79
C ILE A 451 14.92 16.12 -2.30
N LYS A 452 15.08 16.24 -3.62
CA LYS A 452 16.32 16.71 -4.26
C LYS A 452 16.04 17.85 -5.22
N ALA A 453 16.87 18.89 -5.17
CA ALA A 453 16.81 20.01 -6.09
C ALA A 453 17.77 19.75 -7.26
N ILE A 454 17.19 19.51 -8.43
CA ILE A 454 17.90 19.17 -9.66
C ILE A 454 18.00 20.40 -10.54
N GLU A 455 19.22 20.78 -10.90
CA GLU A 455 19.47 21.78 -11.92
C GLU A 455 19.01 21.27 -13.29
N VAL A 456 18.32 22.13 -14.05
CA VAL A 456 18.03 21.87 -15.47
C VAL A 456 18.96 22.75 -16.29
N LYS A 457 19.90 22.14 -17.00
CA LYS A 457 20.86 22.88 -17.85
C LYS A 457 20.14 23.55 -19.03
N ALA A 458 20.84 24.46 -19.69
CA ALA A 458 20.31 25.18 -20.85
C ALA A 458 19.90 24.24 -22.02
N ASP A 459 20.55 23.09 -22.17
CA ASP A 459 20.19 22.06 -23.15
C ASP A 459 19.05 21.14 -22.68
N GLY A 460 18.55 21.33 -21.47
CA GLY A 460 17.49 20.54 -20.85
C GLY A 460 17.97 19.28 -20.15
N THR A 461 19.26 18.94 -20.16
CA THR A 461 19.80 17.78 -19.44
C THR A 461 19.87 18.04 -17.93
N PRO A 462 19.84 17.00 -17.07
CA PRO A 462 20.04 17.19 -15.64
C PRO A 462 21.46 17.69 -15.34
N GLY A 463 21.55 18.66 -14.44
CA GLY A 463 22.78 19.20 -13.87
C GLY A 463 23.02 18.71 -12.46
N VAL A 464 23.49 19.61 -11.60
CA VAL A 464 23.79 19.26 -10.20
C VAL A 464 22.51 18.79 -9.48
N ILE A 465 22.62 17.66 -8.78
CA ILE A 465 21.56 17.09 -7.94
C ILE A 465 21.92 17.34 -6.49
N GLU A 466 21.16 18.19 -5.80
CA GLU A 466 21.46 18.57 -4.41
C GLU A 466 20.40 18.02 -3.46
N ALA A 467 20.83 17.53 -2.30
CA ALA A 467 19.89 17.17 -1.25
C ALA A 467 19.16 18.42 -0.75
N PHE A 468 17.84 18.33 -0.60
CA PHE A 468 17.03 19.36 0.03
C PHE A 468 16.77 18.97 1.50
N PRO A 469 16.76 19.91 2.47
CA PRO A 469 16.61 19.61 3.90
C PRO A 469 15.18 19.17 4.25
N TRP A 470 14.85 17.94 3.87
CA TRP A 470 13.61 17.24 4.20
C TRP A 470 13.80 16.34 5.42
N THR A 471 12.92 16.45 6.41
CA THR A 471 12.94 15.60 7.62
C THR A 471 11.65 14.82 7.83
N GLY A 472 10.69 14.91 6.90
CA GLY A 472 9.48 14.09 6.94
C GLY A 472 9.75 12.65 6.45
N LYS A 473 8.68 11.94 6.11
CA LYS A 473 8.72 10.53 5.70
C LYS A 473 8.48 10.41 4.21
N GLN A 474 7.34 9.88 3.83
CA GLN A 474 6.97 9.50 2.46
C GLN A 474 6.34 10.70 1.74
N VAL A 475 7.13 11.38 0.91
CA VAL A 475 6.66 12.51 0.11
C VAL A 475 5.55 12.03 -0.82
N MET A 476 4.34 12.56 -0.67
CA MET A 476 3.16 12.17 -1.44
C MET A 476 2.83 13.14 -2.57
N ASP A 477 2.93 14.44 -2.28
CA ASP A 477 2.64 15.51 -3.23
C ASP A 477 3.32 16.81 -2.75
N MET A 478 3.60 17.74 -3.66
CA MET A 478 4.23 19.02 -3.30
C MET A 478 3.96 20.15 -4.31
N ALA A 479 3.78 21.37 -3.79
CA ALA A 479 3.57 22.56 -4.61
C ALA A 479 4.11 23.83 -3.94
N PHE A 480 4.67 24.73 -4.75
CA PHE A 480 5.01 26.08 -4.27
C PHE A 480 3.73 26.92 -4.09
N GLY A 481 3.64 27.57 -2.93
CA GLY A 481 2.57 28.52 -2.62
C GLY A 481 2.79 29.90 -3.24
N PRO A 482 1.77 30.78 -3.20
CA PRO A 482 1.88 32.15 -3.72
C PRO A 482 2.87 33.02 -2.93
N ASP A 483 3.33 32.57 -1.76
CA ASP A 483 4.37 33.20 -0.94
C ASP A 483 5.78 32.67 -1.25
N GLY A 484 5.92 31.75 -2.21
CA GLY A 484 7.22 31.19 -2.62
C GLY A 484 7.79 30.15 -1.66
N ALA A 485 6.99 29.66 -0.70
CA ALA A 485 7.32 28.53 0.17
C ALA A 485 6.88 27.21 -0.47
N LEU A 486 7.61 26.11 -0.21
CA LEU A 486 7.27 24.78 -0.71
C LEU A 486 6.31 24.08 0.26
N ASN A 487 5.13 23.69 -0.18
CA ASN A 487 4.20 22.88 0.60
C ASN A 487 4.39 21.41 0.22
N VAL A 488 4.47 20.53 1.21
CA VAL A 488 4.71 19.09 1.05
C VAL A 488 3.65 18.33 1.82
N LEU A 489 2.94 17.43 1.13
CA LEU A 489 2.09 16.41 1.72
C LEU A 489 2.96 15.18 1.99
N ASP A 490 3.01 14.78 3.26
CA ASP A 490 3.73 13.60 3.75
C ASP A 490 2.70 12.51 4.06
N TYR A 491 2.82 11.38 3.38
CA TYR A 491 1.99 10.20 3.62
C TYR A 491 2.27 9.56 5.00
N GLY A 492 3.42 9.86 5.60
CA GLY A 492 3.84 9.28 6.86
C GLY A 492 4.30 7.82 6.69
N THR A 493 4.05 7.01 7.71
CA THR A 493 4.36 5.57 7.75
C THR A 493 3.15 4.81 8.28
N GLY A 494 1.92 5.29 8.09
CA GLY A 494 0.72 4.65 8.66
C GLY A 494 0.67 4.60 10.21
N ALA A 495 1.57 5.29 10.91
CA ALA A 495 1.66 5.36 12.38
C ALA A 495 1.03 6.65 12.92
N ASP A 496 -0.02 7.15 12.26
CA ASP A 496 -0.68 8.43 12.56
C ASP A 496 0.26 9.65 12.47
N ASN A 497 1.30 9.56 11.64
CA ASN A 497 2.36 10.55 11.46
C ASN A 497 2.35 11.22 10.07
N GLN A 498 1.31 10.98 9.26
CA GLN A 498 1.08 11.75 8.03
C GLN A 498 0.95 13.24 8.36
N ALA A 499 1.39 14.10 7.44
CA ALA A 499 1.50 15.53 7.72
C ALA A 499 1.35 16.40 6.46
N ILE A 500 1.04 17.69 6.68
CA ILE A 500 1.29 18.75 5.70
C ILE A 500 2.33 19.69 6.31
N TYR A 501 3.40 19.94 5.55
CA TYR A 501 4.44 20.89 5.91
C TYR A 501 4.49 22.04 4.93
N ARG A 502 4.83 23.23 5.43
CA ARG A 502 5.26 24.38 4.64
C ARG A 502 6.73 24.64 4.93
N ILE A 503 7.57 24.56 3.91
CA ILE A 503 9.01 24.76 4.00
C ILE A 503 9.33 26.20 3.58
N GLU A 504 9.90 26.94 4.52
CA GLU A 504 10.18 28.37 4.44
C GLU A 504 11.69 28.59 4.36
N TYR A 505 12.15 29.53 3.54
CA TYR A 505 13.54 29.99 3.54
C TYR A 505 13.69 31.20 4.47
N LEU A 506 14.62 31.12 5.41
CA LEU A 506 14.87 32.11 6.44
C LEU A 506 16.26 32.75 6.30
N GLY A 507 17.18 32.15 5.55
CA GLY A 507 18.55 32.66 5.40
C GLY A 507 19.31 32.77 6.73
N GLY A 508 19.08 31.81 7.64
CA GLY A 508 19.75 31.72 8.93
C GLY A 508 19.18 32.65 10.02
N THR A 509 18.02 33.28 9.80
CA THR A 509 17.33 34.05 10.84
C THR A 509 16.61 33.16 11.86
N ASN A 510 16.12 33.77 12.94
CA ASN A 510 15.33 33.11 13.98
C ASN A 510 14.16 32.30 13.38
N ARG A 511 13.88 31.10 13.90
CA ARG A 511 12.88 30.18 13.35
C ARG A 511 11.57 30.31 14.10
N ASN A 512 10.45 30.05 13.42
CA ASN A 512 9.14 30.00 14.06
C ASN A 512 9.14 28.93 15.16
N PRO A 513 8.54 29.19 16.33
CA PRO A 513 8.39 28.14 17.33
C PRO A 513 7.46 27.03 16.82
N VAL A 514 7.65 25.82 17.33
CA VAL A 514 6.87 24.64 17.01
C VAL A 514 5.80 24.45 18.07
N ALA A 515 4.52 24.58 17.69
CA ALA A 515 3.41 24.29 18.59
C ALA A 515 3.07 22.79 18.60
N ARG A 516 2.68 22.29 19.77
CA ARG A 516 2.08 20.96 19.98
C ARG A 516 0.86 21.10 20.86
N VAL A 517 -0.23 20.43 20.47
CA VAL A 517 -1.50 20.40 21.19
C VAL A 517 -1.91 18.97 21.45
N ALA A 518 -2.31 18.69 22.68
CA ALA A 518 -3.09 17.51 23.03
C ALA A 518 -4.30 17.90 23.88
N ALA A 519 -5.35 17.07 23.83
CA ALA A 519 -6.52 17.19 24.68
C ALA A 519 -6.78 15.83 25.35
N ASN A 520 -7.20 15.84 26.61
CA ASN A 520 -7.51 14.60 27.32
C ASN A 520 -8.77 13.89 26.78
N LYS A 521 -9.65 14.63 26.10
CA LYS A 521 -10.80 14.12 25.36
C LYS A 521 -11.16 15.07 24.22
N THR A 522 -11.68 14.50 23.14
CA THR A 522 -12.07 15.21 21.93
C THR A 522 -13.57 15.09 21.66
N SER A 523 -14.32 14.39 22.50
CA SER A 523 -15.78 14.30 22.41
C SER A 523 -16.46 14.03 23.74
N GLY A 524 -17.78 14.23 23.79
CA GLY A 524 -18.65 13.91 24.93
C GLY A 524 -19.83 14.89 25.08
N PRO A 525 -20.77 14.64 26.02
CA PRO A 525 -21.95 15.46 26.22
C PRO A 525 -21.61 16.85 26.81
N ALA A 526 -22.45 17.84 26.52
CA ALA A 526 -22.39 19.13 27.21
C ALA A 526 -22.92 19.00 28.67
N PRO A 527 -22.30 19.66 29.66
CA PRO A 527 -21.07 20.44 29.55
C PRO A 527 -19.81 19.54 29.48
N LEU A 528 -18.91 19.83 28.53
CA LEU A 528 -17.68 19.07 28.30
C LEU A 528 -16.45 19.84 28.80
N ALA A 529 -15.94 19.48 29.99
CA ALA A 529 -14.71 20.05 30.54
C ALA A 529 -13.45 19.36 29.99
N VAL A 530 -12.69 20.03 29.13
CA VAL A 530 -11.48 19.50 28.46
C VAL A 530 -10.22 20.12 29.06
N THR A 531 -9.22 19.29 29.33
CA THR A 531 -7.87 19.73 29.72
C THR A 531 -6.96 19.64 28.51
N PHE A 532 -6.37 20.78 28.15
CA PHE A 532 -5.43 20.91 27.04
C PHE A 532 -3.99 20.89 27.55
N SER A 533 -3.10 20.38 26.70
CA SER A 533 -1.66 20.34 26.94
C SER A 533 -0.89 20.96 25.79
N SER A 534 0.13 21.75 26.12
CA SER A 534 1.11 22.29 25.17
C SER A 534 2.42 21.48 25.14
N ALA A 535 2.46 20.31 25.78
CA ALA A 535 3.66 19.50 25.91
C ALA A 535 4.27 19.14 24.54
N GLY A 536 5.60 19.28 24.44
CA GLY A 536 6.34 19.11 23.19
C GLY A 536 6.41 20.36 22.31
N SER A 537 5.76 21.47 22.68
CA SER A 537 6.01 22.75 22.02
C SER A 537 7.42 23.24 22.33
N SER A 538 8.12 23.78 21.34
CA SER A 538 9.52 24.19 21.48
C SER A 538 9.86 25.37 20.60
N ASP A 539 10.85 26.15 21.03
CA ASP A 539 11.55 27.12 20.19
C ASP A 539 12.81 26.43 19.61
N PRO A 540 13.04 26.47 18.29
CA PRO A 540 14.23 25.85 17.69
C PRO A 540 15.56 26.40 18.22
N GLU A 541 15.56 27.64 18.73
CA GLU A 541 16.71 28.29 19.36
C GLU A 541 16.77 28.06 20.90
N GLY A 542 15.81 27.32 21.46
CA GLY A 542 15.74 27.01 22.89
C GLY A 542 15.22 28.15 23.77
N GLY A 543 14.66 29.20 23.17
CA GLY A 543 14.05 30.34 23.84
C GLY A 543 12.76 29.99 24.60
N ALA A 544 12.37 30.89 25.50
CA ALA A 544 11.13 30.77 26.25
C ALA A 544 9.91 31.09 25.37
N LEU A 545 8.83 30.34 25.56
CA LEU A 545 7.57 30.51 24.83
C LEU A 545 6.50 31.18 25.71
N THR A 546 5.67 32.01 25.07
CA THR A 546 4.38 32.47 25.59
C THR A 546 3.24 31.75 24.88
N TYR A 547 2.10 31.59 25.56
CA TYR A 547 0.98 30.76 25.10
C TYR A 547 -0.30 31.58 24.95
N SER A 548 -1.05 31.31 23.89
CA SER A 548 -2.37 31.88 23.64
C SER A 548 -3.28 30.82 23.07
N TRP A 549 -4.38 30.53 23.76
CA TRP A 549 -5.42 29.61 23.36
C TRP A 549 -6.66 30.34 22.90
N LYS A 550 -7.25 29.88 21.79
CA LYS A 550 -8.62 30.23 21.36
C LYS A 550 -9.43 28.94 21.28
N PHE A 551 -10.53 28.84 22.02
CA PHE A 551 -11.31 27.59 22.12
C PHE A 551 -12.34 27.41 21.00
N GLY A 552 -12.58 28.43 20.17
CA GLY A 552 -13.46 28.35 19.00
C GLY A 552 -14.91 28.81 19.24
N ASP A 553 -15.28 29.10 20.49
CA ASP A 553 -16.58 29.63 20.91
C ASP A 553 -16.49 31.07 21.48
N GLY A 554 -15.33 31.71 21.28
CA GLY A 554 -15.01 33.03 21.86
C GLY A 554 -14.19 32.96 23.15
N GLY A 555 -14.08 31.78 23.79
CA GLY A 555 -13.22 31.59 24.96
C GLY A 555 -11.72 31.66 24.63
N THR A 556 -10.92 32.14 25.58
CA THR A 556 -9.46 32.28 25.46
C THR A 556 -8.72 31.94 26.75
N SER A 557 -7.43 31.59 26.66
CA SER A 557 -6.53 31.44 27.82
C SER A 557 -5.08 31.74 27.46
N THR A 558 -4.26 32.15 28.43
CA THR A 558 -2.80 32.32 28.29
C THR A 558 -1.99 31.30 29.09
N ALA A 559 -2.66 30.39 29.80
CA ALA A 559 -1.99 29.29 30.48
C ALA A 559 -1.41 28.29 29.46
N ALA A 560 -0.27 27.69 29.76
CA ALA A 560 0.32 26.65 28.91
C ALA A 560 -0.62 25.43 28.76
N ASN A 561 -1.17 24.96 29.89
CA ASN A 561 -2.05 23.77 29.96
C ASN A 561 -3.41 24.14 30.60
N PRO A 562 -4.34 24.80 29.88
CA PRO A 562 -5.60 25.24 30.45
C PRO A 562 -6.64 24.11 30.53
N THR A 563 -7.60 24.25 31.45
CA THR A 563 -8.88 23.53 31.41
C THR A 563 -9.97 24.49 30.92
N TYR A 564 -10.81 24.03 29.98
CA TYR A 564 -11.91 24.80 29.43
C TYR A 564 -13.18 23.95 29.30
N THR A 565 -14.34 24.53 29.58
CA THR A 565 -15.63 23.82 29.55
C THR A 565 -16.53 24.36 28.46
N TYR A 566 -16.87 23.50 27.50
CA TYR A 566 -17.86 23.81 26.48
C TYR A 566 -19.26 23.49 26.99
N ASN A 567 -20.13 24.51 27.04
CA ASN A 567 -21.49 24.37 27.59
C ASN A 567 -22.56 24.11 26.52
N THR A 568 -22.21 24.24 25.24
CA THR A 568 -23.15 24.12 24.11
C THR A 568 -22.66 23.06 23.14
N ASN A 569 -23.59 22.25 22.64
CA ASN A 569 -23.30 21.25 21.62
C ASN A 569 -22.76 21.92 20.35
N GLY A 570 -21.78 21.29 19.72
CA GLY A 570 -21.12 21.81 18.53
C GLY A 570 -19.72 21.24 18.36
N THR A 571 -19.14 21.44 17.17
CA THR A 571 -17.74 21.10 16.91
C THR A 571 -16.89 22.36 17.01
N TYR A 572 -15.87 22.30 17.87
CA TYR A 572 -14.95 23.38 18.14
C TYR A 572 -13.54 23.01 17.67
N THR A 573 -12.74 24.01 17.33
CA THR A 573 -11.34 23.83 16.92
C THR A 573 -10.41 24.63 17.83
N PRO A 574 -10.24 24.22 19.10
CA PRO A 574 -9.28 24.83 19.99
C PRO A 574 -7.89 24.89 19.37
N THR A 575 -7.32 26.09 19.37
CA THR A 575 -6.07 26.42 18.71
C THR A 575 -5.10 27.04 19.72
N LEU A 576 -3.91 26.44 19.84
CA LEU A 576 -2.77 27.00 20.56
C LEU A 576 -1.94 27.83 19.58
N THR A 577 -1.55 29.02 20.02
CA THR A 577 -0.46 29.82 19.44
C THR A 577 0.65 29.92 20.48
N VAL A 578 1.85 29.51 20.13
CA VAL A 578 3.06 29.77 20.91
C VAL A 578 3.84 30.90 20.25
N THR A 579 4.39 31.81 21.06
CA THR A 579 5.18 32.95 20.56
C THR A 579 6.53 32.98 21.27
N ASP A 580 7.61 33.12 20.50
CA ASP A 580 8.97 33.24 21.02
C ASP A 580 9.29 34.68 21.47
N SER A 581 10.53 34.91 21.90
CA SER A 581 10.99 36.24 22.34
C SER A 581 11.18 37.26 21.21
N ALA A 582 11.29 36.80 19.95
CA ALA A 582 11.40 37.65 18.76
C ALA A 582 10.02 38.02 18.17
N GLY A 583 8.94 37.44 18.70
CA GLY A 583 7.57 37.66 18.24
C GLY A 583 7.13 36.72 17.11
N LEU A 584 7.92 35.69 16.77
CA LEU A 584 7.52 34.67 15.81
C LEU A 584 6.55 33.69 16.47
N THR A 585 5.65 33.13 15.66
CA THR A 585 4.54 32.32 16.17
C THR A 585 4.46 30.95 15.50
N GLY A 586 4.12 29.94 16.29
CA GLY A 586 3.72 28.61 15.84
C GLY A 586 2.30 28.31 16.28
N THR A 587 1.53 27.60 15.45
CA THR A 587 0.14 27.25 15.75
C THR A 587 -0.12 25.76 15.63
N ALA A 588 -0.97 25.24 16.51
CA ALA A 588 -1.47 23.87 16.46
C ALA A 588 -2.92 23.83 16.94
N SER A 589 -3.71 22.90 16.42
CA SER A 589 -5.15 22.80 16.68
C SER A 589 -5.59 21.35 16.89
N VAL A 590 -6.69 21.16 17.63
CA VAL A 590 -7.37 19.87 17.80
C VAL A 590 -8.88 20.07 17.61
N ILE A 591 -9.60 19.04 17.16
CA ILE A 591 -11.06 19.07 17.00
C ILE A 591 -11.71 18.53 18.28
N VAL A 592 -12.73 19.25 18.79
CA VAL A 592 -13.52 18.83 19.95
C VAL A 592 -15.01 18.86 19.57
N THR A 593 -15.69 17.71 19.64
CA THR A 593 -17.12 17.56 19.34
C THR A 593 -17.94 17.43 20.63
N VAL A 594 -18.79 18.41 20.90
CA VAL A 594 -19.58 18.49 22.13
C VAL A 594 -21.03 18.13 21.83
N GLY A 595 -21.63 17.32 22.69
CA GLY A 595 -23.01 16.83 22.57
C GLY A 595 -23.13 15.37 22.14
N ASN A 596 -22.02 14.73 21.81
CA ASN A 596 -21.96 13.32 21.41
C ASN A 596 -20.62 12.71 21.82
N THR A 597 -20.61 11.45 22.26
CA THR A 597 -19.41 10.72 22.65
C THR A 597 -18.94 9.84 21.50
N ALA A 598 -17.64 9.82 21.20
CA ALA A 598 -17.13 8.91 20.17
C ALA A 598 -17.41 7.46 20.58
N PRO A 599 -17.79 6.57 19.63
CA PRO A 599 -18.13 5.19 19.96
C PRO A 599 -16.91 4.46 20.51
N THR A 600 -17.13 3.47 21.37
CA THR A 600 -16.06 2.52 21.77
C THR A 600 -16.14 1.31 20.87
N VAL A 601 -15.05 1.02 20.15
CA VAL A 601 -14.89 -0.19 19.34
C VAL A 601 -13.81 -1.05 19.97
N THR A 602 -14.05 -2.34 20.13
CA THR A 602 -13.06 -3.25 20.73
C THR A 602 -13.13 -4.62 20.08
N PHE A 603 -12.02 -5.06 19.51
CA PHE A 603 -11.84 -6.45 19.13
C PHE A 603 -11.77 -7.36 20.36
N THR A 604 -12.63 -8.37 20.40
CA THR A 604 -12.47 -9.55 21.27
C THR A 604 -11.75 -10.69 20.56
N ALA A 605 -11.85 -10.77 19.23
CA ALA A 605 -11.05 -11.62 18.37
C ALA A 605 -10.86 -10.96 16.99
N PRO A 606 -9.72 -11.12 16.30
CA PRO A 606 -8.53 -11.89 16.70
C PRO A 606 -7.76 -11.26 17.88
N THR A 607 -6.89 -12.05 18.51
CA THR A 607 -6.03 -11.57 19.60
C THR A 607 -4.82 -10.82 19.03
N GLU A 608 -4.33 -9.79 19.73
CA GLU A 608 -3.11 -9.08 19.33
C GLU A 608 -1.93 -10.05 19.31
N GLY A 609 -1.19 -10.08 18.20
CA GLY A 609 -0.10 -11.01 17.94
C GLY A 609 -0.53 -12.42 17.54
N GLN A 610 -1.81 -12.67 17.26
CA GLN A 610 -2.29 -14.00 16.85
C GLN A 610 -1.53 -14.53 15.64
N LEU A 611 -1.11 -15.79 15.72
CA LEU A 611 -0.45 -16.49 14.63
C LEU A 611 -1.42 -16.78 13.47
N PHE A 612 -1.01 -16.50 12.24
CA PHE A 612 -1.77 -16.80 11.02
C PHE A 612 -0.86 -17.30 9.88
N SER A 613 -1.47 -17.86 8.85
CA SER A 613 -0.87 -18.05 7.53
C SER A 613 -1.78 -17.49 6.45
N PHE A 614 -1.20 -17.14 5.32
CA PHE A 614 -1.99 -16.84 4.12
C PHE A 614 -2.90 -18.01 3.75
N GLY A 615 -4.13 -17.71 3.35
CA GLY A 615 -5.21 -18.68 3.15
C GLY A 615 -6.00 -19.04 4.42
N ASP A 616 -5.52 -18.66 5.62
CA ASP A 616 -6.28 -18.90 6.86
C ASP A 616 -7.60 -18.12 6.83
N THR A 617 -8.68 -18.77 7.29
CA THR A 617 -9.92 -18.06 7.63
C THR A 617 -9.84 -17.59 9.08
N VAL A 618 -9.67 -16.29 9.28
CA VAL A 618 -9.58 -15.67 10.60
C VAL A 618 -10.97 -15.19 11.04
N PRO A 619 -11.55 -15.75 12.11
CA PRO A 619 -12.79 -15.24 12.67
C PRO A 619 -12.53 -13.93 13.43
N PHE A 620 -13.50 -13.04 13.39
CA PHE A 620 -13.49 -11.80 14.17
C PHE A 620 -14.76 -11.66 15.01
N THR A 621 -14.60 -11.02 16.16
CA THR A 621 -15.68 -10.54 17.02
C THR A 621 -15.33 -9.16 17.52
N VAL A 622 -16.25 -8.22 17.34
CA VAL A 622 -16.12 -6.81 17.69
C VAL A 622 -17.27 -6.45 18.62
N ASN A 623 -16.93 -5.86 19.76
CA ASN A 623 -17.90 -5.21 20.62
C ASN A 623 -17.88 -3.71 20.33
N VAL A 624 -19.05 -3.16 20.08
CA VAL A 624 -19.23 -1.72 19.89
C VAL A 624 -20.24 -1.22 20.91
N SER A 625 -19.97 -0.06 21.50
CA SER A 625 -20.91 0.64 22.37
C SER A 625 -20.85 2.13 22.11
N ASP A 626 -22.02 2.76 22.10
CA ASP A 626 -22.17 4.19 21.95
C ASP A 626 -23.21 4.67 22.99
N PRO A 627 -22.85 5.62 23.88
CA PRO A 627 -23.77 6.08 24.93
C PRO A 627 -25.04 6.76 24.40
N GLU A 628 -24.98 7.40 23.24
CA GLU A 628 -26.06 8.21 22.69
C GLU A 628 -26.90 7.46 21.63
N ASP A 629 -26.34 6.45 20.96
CA ASP A 629 -26.98 5.78 19.82
C ASP A 629 -27.81 4.52 20.14
N GLY A 630 -27.80 4.05 21.39
CA GLY A 630 -28.59 2.90 21.82
C GLY A 630 -28.02 1.57 21.27
N ALA A 631 -28.90 0.69 20.76
CA ALA A 631 -28.48 -0.59 20.21
C ALA A 631 -27.68 -0.39 18.92
N ILE A 632 -26.48 -0.96 18.86
CA ILE A 632 -25.60 -0.83 17.69
C ILE A 632 -26.12 -1.68 16.53
N ASP A 633 -26.17 -1.05 15.36
CA ASP A 633 -26.40 -1.72 14.09
C ASP A 633 -25.10 -2.38 13.60
N CYS A 634 -24.96 -3.68 13.88
CA CYS A 634 -23.79 -4.46 13.48
C CYS A 634 -23.53 -4.48 11.97
N THR A 635 -24.50 -4.14 11.12
CA THR A 635 -24.27 -4.05 9.67
C THR A 635 -23.41 -2.85 9.27
N LYS A 636 -23.20 -1.89 10.18
CA LYS A 636 -22.35 -0.70 9.99
C LYS A 636 -20.95 -0.85 10.59
N VAL A 637 -20.71 -1.89 11.39
CA VAL A 637 -19.36 -2.21 11.87
C VAL A 637 -18.59 -2.79 10.70
N LYS A 638 -17.52 -2.13 10.27
CA LYS A 638 -16.67 -2.61 9.18
C LYS A 638 -15.38 -3.14 9.74
N VAL A 639 -15.04 -4.37 9.37
CA VAL A 639 -13.78 -5.03 9.71
C VAL A 639 -12.96 -5.16 8.44
N THR A 640 -11.81 -4.52 8.40
CA THR A 640 -10.90 -4.52 7.27
C THR A 640 -9.69 -5.36 7.61
N TYR A 641 -9.33 -6.30 6.73
CA TYR A 641 -8.00 -6.89 6.72
C TYR A 641 -7.07 -6.00 5.90
N LEU A 642 -5.95 -5.63 6.50
CA LEU A 642 -4.87 -4.93 5.87
C LEU A 642 -3.63 -5.82 5.88
N LEU A 643 -2.90 -5.86 4.77
CA LEU A 643 -1.56 -6.41 4.71
C LEU A 643 -0.59 -5.33 5.20
N GLY A 644 0.15 -5.62 6.26
CA GLY A 644 1.22 -4.77 6.76
C GLY A 644 2.56 -5.26 6.25
N HIS A 645 3.44 -4.35 5.86
CA HIS A 645 4.83 -4.67 5.59
C HIS A 645 5.75 -3.50 5.92
N ASP A 646 6.93 -3.84 6.43
CA ASP A 646 7.93 -2.93 6.97
C ASP A 646 7.32 -1.92 7.95
N SER A 647 7.01 -0.72 7.47
CA SER A 647 6.50 0.38 8.28
C SER A 647 5.06 0.77 7.97
N HIS A 648 4.38 0.19 6.98
CA HIS A 648 3.04 0.65 6.58
C HIS A 648 2.07 -0.50 6.28
N ARG A 649 0.82 -0.15 5.95
CA ARG A 649 -0.27 -1.12 5.73
C ARG A 649 -1.19 -0.72 4.58
N HIS A 650 -1.80 -1.74 3.99
CA HIS A 650 -2.61 -1.68 2.79
C HIS A 650 -3.92 -2.42 2.99
N SER A 651 -5.05 -1.75 2.82
CA SER A 651 -6.36 -2.40 2.93
C SER A 651 -6.57 -3.35 1.76
N ILE A 652 -6.83 -4.63 2.04
CA ILE A 652 -7.01 -5.65 1.00
C ILE A 652 -8.49 -6.01 0.87
N THR A 653 -9.12 -6.41 1.97
CA THR A 653 -10.53 -6.83 1.95
C THR A 653 -11.24 -6.40 3.22
N SER A 654 -12.56 -6.32 3.18
CA SER A 654 -13.35 -5.95 4.34
C SER A 654 -14.67 -6.71 4.39
N LYS A 655 -15.24 -6.78 5.59
CA LYS A 655 -16.53 -7.37 5.85
C LYS A 655 -17.26 -6.58 6.90
N ASN A 656 -18.56 -6.39 6.71
CA ASN A 656 -19.41 -5.77 7.71
C ASN A 656 -19.97 -6.81 8.68
N GLY A 657 -20.07 -6.45 9.96
CA GLY A 657 -20.60 -7.29 11.03
C GLY A 657 -19.89 -7.07 12.35
N CYS A 658 -20.59 -7.31 13.47
CA CYS A 658 -19.95 -7.47 14.78
C CYS A 658 -19.29 -8.84 14.93
N THR A 659 -19.72 -9.84 14.15
CA THR A 659 -19.11 -11.17 14.09
C THR A 659 -18.98 -11.62 12.64
N GLY A 660 -17.95 -12.40 12.36
CA GLY A 660 -17.74 -12.94 11.03
C GLY A 660 -16.38 -13.60 10.89
N SER A 661 -15.94 -13.75 9.66
CA SER A 661 -14.61 -14.21 9.31
C SER A 661 -14.15 -13.57 8.01
N ILE A 662 -12.84 -13.39 7.90
CA ILE A 662 -12.14 -12.95 6.69
C ILE A 662 -11.14 -14.05 6.33
N VAL A 663 -11.15 -14.48 5.07
CA VAL A 663 -10.07 -15.30 4.52
C VAL A 663 -8.90 -14.37 4.28
N VAL A 664 -7.76 -14.64 4.89
CA VAL A 664 -6.52 -13.90 4.62
C VAL A 664 -6.08 -14.28 3.21
N PRO A 665 -6.14 -13.36 2.23
CA PRO A 665 -5.81 -13.68 0.84
C PRO A 665 -4.38 -14.17 0.72
N THR A 666 -4.09 -15.05 -0.23
CA THR A 666 -2.69 -15.37 -0.55
C THR A 666 -2.01 -14.14 -1.09
N ASP A 667 -0.91 -13.75 -0.45
CA ASP A 667 -0.05 -12.71 -0.96
C ASP A 667 0.67 -13.22 -2.21
N GLY A 668 0.38 -12.59 -3.35
CA GLY A 668 1.03 -12.84 -4.63
C GLY A 668 1.94 -11.69 -5.06
N GLU A 669 2.06 -10.65 -4.23
CA GLU A 669 2.64 -9.36 -4.60
C GLU A 669 4.04 -9.17 -3.98
N HIS A 670 4.30 -9.81 -2.83
CA HIS A 670 5.60 -9.74 -2.15
C HIS A 670 6.43 -11.00 -2.40
N ASP A 671 7.76 -10.84 -2.38
CA ASP A 671 8.64 -11.99 -2.34
C ASP A 671 8.41 -12.80 -1.06
N ALA A 672 8.69 -14.10 -1.10
CA ALA A 672 8.46 -15.00 0.03
C ALA A 672 9.27 -14.63 1.29
N ALA A 673 10.26 -13.74 1.17
CA ALA A 673 11.13 -13.27 2.23
C ALA A 673 10.75 -11.91 2.83
N ALA A 674 9.70 -11.27 2.31
CA ALA A 674 9.28 -9.95 2.75
C ALA A 674 8.78 -9.94 4.20
N ASN A 675 9.02 -8.83 4.90
CA ASN A 675 8.57 -8.62 6.28
C ASN A 675 7.07 -8.29 6.34
N ILE A 676 6.23 -9.29 6.10
CA ILE A 676 4.78 -9.17 5.99
C ILE A 676 4.07 -9.62 7.27
N TYR A 677 2.98 -8.95 7.61
CA TYR A 677 2.13 -9.26 8.77
C TYR A 677 0.67 -8.88 8.51
N GLY A 678 -0.25 -9.53 9.22
CA GLY A 678 -1.68 -9.24 9.06
C GLY A 678 -2.11 -8.12 9.99
N VAL A 679 -3.04 -7.28 9.56
CA VAL A 679 -3.66 -6.27 10.42
C VAL A 679 -5.18 -6.35 10.24
N PHE A 680 -5.92 -6.39 11.34
CA PHE A 680 -7.36 -6.25 11.34
C PHE A 680 -7.71 -4.88 11.93
N ASP A 681 -8.51 -4.10 11.24
CA ASP A 681 -9.04 -2.81 11.73
C ASP A 681 -10.56 -2.86 11.76
N ALA A 682 -11.14 -2.78 12.95
CA ALA A 682 -12.58 -2.62 13.13
C ALA A 682 -12.89 -1.14 13.31
N GLU A 683 -13.78 -0.61 12.47
CA GLU A 683 -14.26 0.76 12.53
C GLU A 683 -15.78 0.82 12.70
N TYR A 684 -16.24 1.82 13.45
CA TYR A 684 -17.64 2.20 13.53
C TYR A 684 -17.76 3.71 13.58
N THR A 685 -18.67 4.26 12.78
CA THR A 685 -19.04 5.68 12.78
C THR A 685 -20.44 5.83 13.35
N ASP A 686 -20.57 6.64 14.39
CA ASP A 686 -21.85 6.93 15.04
C ASP A 686 -22.75 7.85 14.19
N LYS A 687 -23.98 8.11 14.64
CA LYS A 687 -24.92 9.01 13.93
C LYS A 687 -24.46 10.47 13.88
N ALA A 688 -23.57 10.89 14.78
CA ALA A 688 -23.01 12.24 14.79
C ALA A 688 -21.76 12.37 13.89
N GLY A 689 -21.30 11.27 13.30
CA GLY A 689 -20.16 11.23 12.39
C GLY A 689 -18.80 11.07 13.07
N LEU A 690 -18.74 10.67 14.35
CA LEU A 690 -17.47 10.31 15.00
C LEU A 690 -17.13 8.85 14.72
N THR A 691 -15.90 8.60 14.30
CA THR A 691 -15.39 7.26 14.00
C THR A 691 -14.34 6.86 15.02
N THR A 692 -14.44 5.64 15.52
CA THR A 692 -13.39 5.01 16.35
C THR A 692 -12.95 3.71 15.71
N HIS A 693 -11.66 3.42 15.88
CA HIS A 693 -11.00 2.22 15.39
C HIS A 693 -10.54 1.33 16.53
N SER A 694 -10.48 0.02 16.30
CA SER A 694 -9.76 -0.95 17.12
C SER A 694 -8.90 -1.77 16.18
N ILE A 695 -7.59 -1.80 16.38
CA ILE A 695 -6.66 -2.50 15.51
C ILE A 695 -6.12 -3.76 16.19
N ARG A 696 -5.89 -4.82 15.41
CA ARG A 696 -5.18 -6.04 15.82
C ARG A 696 -4.08 -6.40 14.83
N THR A 697 -2.84 -6.53 15.29
CA THR A 697 -1.73 -7.02 14.47
C THR A 697 -1.61 -8.53 14.63
N LEU A 698 -1.57 -9.29 13.54
CA LEU A 698 -1.37 -10.73 13.49
C LEU A 698 0.03 -11.03 12.98
N GLN A 699 0.62 -12.14 13.42
CA GLN A 699 1.98 -12.53 13.07
C GLN A 699 1.99 -13.76 12.18
N PRO A 700 2.78 -13.77 11.09
CA PRO A 700 2.87 -14.95 10.26
C PRO A 700 3.50 -16.09 11.08
N ARG A 701 3.02 -17.32 10.84
CA ARG A 701 3.59 -18.51 11.48
C ARG A 701 5.05 -18.72 11.09
N HIS A 702 5.40 -18.42 9.84
CA HIS A 702 6.74 -18.50 9.28
C HIS A 702 7.30 -17.09 9.08
N ARG A 703 8.54 -16.84 9.53
CA ARG A 703 9.16 -15.52 9.46
C ARG A 703 10.69 -15.63 9.40
N GLN A 704 11.30 -14.76 8.61
CA GLN A 704 12.74 -14.58 8.57
C GLN A 704 13.23 -13.87 9.84
N ALA A 705 14.41 -14.24 10.31
CA ALA A 705 14.90 -13.84 11.61
C ALA A 705 15.50 -12.44 11.61
N GLU A 706 16.03 -11.96 10.48
CA GLU A 706 16.54 -10.61 10.28
C GLU A 706 15.48 -9.52 10.49
N HIS A 707 14.19 -9.87 10.41
CA HIS A 707 13.06 -8.96 10.66
C HIS A 707 12.77 -8.75 12.16
N PHE A 708 13.79 -8.87 13.02
CA PHE A 708 13.65 -8.67 14.46
C PHE A 708 13.37 -7.21 14.82
N GLY A 709 12.58 -7.00 15.88
CA GLY A 709 12.26 -5.64 16.37
C GLY A 709 13.33 -5.07 17.30
N ALA A 710 13.95 -5.91 18.13
CA ALA A 710 15.08 -5.55 18.97
C ALA A 710 16.03 -6.74 19.15
N GLN A 711 17.30 -6.46 19.40
CA GLN A 711 18.35 -7.46 19.54
C GLN A 711 19.41 -7.08 20.58
N SER A 712 20.20 -8.06 21.00
CA SER A 712 21.49 -7.87 21.70
C SER A 712 22.57 -8.73 21.06
N GLY A 713 23.67 -8.12 20.62
CA GLY A 713 24.86 -8.76 20.07
C GLY A 713 24.76 -9.23 18.61
N ILE A 714 23.58 -9.14 17.99
CA ILE A 714 23.29 -9.67 16.66
C ILE A 714 23.54 -8.65 15.55
N GLN A 715 23.98 -9.15 14.40
CA GLN A 715 24.05 -8.41 13.15
C GLN A 715 23.37 -9.22 12.04
N VAL A 716 22.89 -8.52 11.00
CA VAL A 716 22.36 -9.18 9.81
C VAL A 716 23.54 -9.59 8.93
N ALA A 717 23.59 -10.86 8.51
CA ALA A 717 24.61 -11.39 7.62
C ALA A 717 24.02 -11.76 6.26
N ASP A 718 24.79 -11.57 5.19
CA ASP A 718 24.36 -11.87 3.82
C ASP A 718 24.74 -13.32 3.44
N HIS A 719 23.75 -14.11 3.04
CA HIS A 719 23.89 -15.51 2.64
C HIS A 719 22.98 -15.82 1.46
N ALA A 720 23.51 -15.95 0.25
CA ALA A 720 22.68 -16.14 -0.96
C ALA A 720 21.77 -17.39 -0.92
N THR A 721 22.08 -18.39 -0.10
CA THR A 721 21.28 -19.61 0.10
C THR A 721 20.30 -19.51 1.28
N ALA A 722 20.29 -18.40 2.00
CA ALA A 722 19.29 -18.05 3.00
C ALA A 722 17.98 -17.61 2.34
N GLU A 723 16.86 -17.75 3.05
CA GLU A 723 15.60 -17.15 2.65
C GLU A 723 15.77 -15.62 2.73
N GLY A 724 15.43 -14.89 1.66
CA GLY A 724 15.71 -13.44 1.61
C GLY A 724 17.18 -13.06 1.49
N ALA A 725 18.05 -14.04 1.27
CA ALA A 725 19.50 -13.90 1.20
C ALA A 725 20.16 -13.31 2.48
N LYS A 726 19.47 -13.35 3.64
CA LYS A 726 19.92 -12.76 4.89
C LYS A 726 19.65 -13.66 6.09
N THR A 727 20.44 -13.50 7.15
CA THR A 727 20.27 -14.23 8.42
C THR A 727 20.48 -13.28 9.61
N ALA A 728 19.92 -13.65 10.76
CA ALA A 728 20.41 -13.18 12.05
C ALA A 728 21.69 -13.93 12.40
N GLY A 729 22.84 -13.29 12.19
CA GLY A 729 24.17 -13.87 12.33
C GLY A 729 25.02 -13.22 13.40
N PHE A 730 26.30 -13.56 13.40
CA PHE A 730 27.29 -13.13 14.41
C PHE A 730 26.89 -13.49 15.84
N VAL A 731 26.13 -14.58 15.98
CA VAL A 731 25.53 -14.99 17.25
C VAL A 731 26.59 -15.37 18.28
N ASP A 732 26.58 -14.70 19.43
CA ASP A 732 27.36 -15.09 20.61
C ASP A 732 26.50 -15.68 21.73
N ASN A 733 27.17 -16.33 22.70
CA ASN A 733 26.48 -16.90 23.84
C ASN A 733 25.86 -15.80 24.72
N GLY A 734 24.53 -15.80 24.81
CA GLY A 734 23.75 -14.83 25.59
C GLY A 734 23.03 -13.80 24.73
N ASP A 735 23.34 -13.74 23.43
CA ASP A 735 22.67 -12.88 22.47
C ASP A 735 21.23 -13.28 22.25
N TRP A 736 20.44 -12.36 21.73
CA TRP A 736 19.03 -12.61 21.47
C TRP A 736 18.46 -11.67 20.43
N ILE A 737 17.38 -12.12 19.80
CA ILE A 737 16.47 -11.31 19.00
C ILE A 737 15.06 -11.38 19.59
N SER A 738 14.24 -10.36 19.35
CA SER A 738 12.89 -10.29 19.88
C SER A 738 11.87 -9.72 18.91
N PHE A 739 10.62 -10.15 19.08
CA PHE A 739 9.48 -9.77 18.27
C PHE A 739 8.28 -9.46 19.16
N GLN A 740 7.58 -8.36 18.86
CA GLN A 740 6.39 -7.95 19.57
C GLN A 740 5.40 -7.32 18.57
N PRO A 741 4.10 -7.62 18.65
CA PRO A 741 3.43 -8.54 19.59
C PRO A 741 3.29 -9.98 19.07
N TYR A 742 3.33 -10.99 19.96
CA TYR A 742 3.02 -12.41 19.63
C TYR A 742 2.04 -13.02 20.64
N ALA A 743 1.04 -13.77 20.18
CA ALA A 743 0.16 -14.59 21.01
C ALA A 743 0.45 -16.07 20.72
N LEU A 744 1.18 -16.71 21.63
CA LEU A 744 1.75 -18.06 21.45
C LEU A 744 0.92 -19.18 22.08
N GLY A 745 -0.24 -18.88 22.67
CA GLY A 745 -1.02 -19.88 23.43
C GLY A 745 -1.44 -21.12 22.63
N ASN A 746 -1.56 -21.00 21.31
CA ASN A 746 -1.84 -22.11 20.39
C ASN A 746 -0.60 -22.73 19.74
N ALA A 747 0.60 -22.16 19.94
CA ALA A 747 1.85 -22.72 19.42
C ALA A 747 2.18 -24.04 20.14
N ARG A 748 2.65 -25.03 19.38
CA ARG A 748 3.01 -26.38 19.86
C ARG A 748 4.39 -26.81 19.42
N THR A 749 4.82 -26.39 18.25
CA THR A 749 6.17 -26.62 17.76
C THR A 749 6.80 -25.32 17.33
N PHE A 750 8.12 -25.30 17.40
CA PHE A 750 8.98 -24.28 16.83
C PHE A 750 10.02 -24.98 15.97
N THR A 751 10.13 -24.56 14.73
CA THR A 751 11.14 -25.02 13.78
C THR A 751 11.98 -23.82 13.40
N ALA A 752 13.30 -23.95 13.39
CA ALA A 752 14.22 -22.92 12.95
C ALA A 752 15.12 -23.46 11.84
N ARG A 753 15.26 -22.70 10.75
CA ARG A 753 16.25 -22.94 9.69
C ARG A 753 17.55 -22.25 10.09
N VAL A 754 18.62 -23.02 10.24
CA VAL A 754 19.88 -22.57 10.83
C VAL A 754 21.08 -23.09 10.05
N SER A 755 22.19 -22.36 10.08
CA SER A 755 23.50 -22.80 9.58
C SER A 755 24.57 -22.58 10.64
N SER A 756 25.66 -23.33 10.61
CA SER A 756 26.76 -23.18 11.57
C SER A 756 28.08 -23.61 10.95
N GLY A 757 28.92 -22.62 10.63
CA GLY A 757 30.36 -22.79 10.45
C GLY A 757 31.14 -22.74 11.78
N GLY A 758 30.47 -22.38 12.88
CA GLY A 758 31.01 -22.35 14.23
C GLY A 758 30.89 -23.68 14.98
N VAL A 759 30.70 -23.61 16.30
CA VAL A 759 30.60 -24.78 17.19
C VAL A 759 29.17 -25.26 17.46
N GLY A 760 28.17 -24.64 16.82
CA GLY A 760 26.76 -24.87 17.10
C GLY A 760 26.33 -24.30 18.46
N GLY A 761 25.17 -24.71 18.96
CA GLY A 761 24.62 -24.19 20.21
C GLY A 761 23.16 -24.58 20.44
N THR A 762 22.39 -23.72 21.10
CA THR A 762 20.94 -23.87 21.23
C THR A 762 20.21 -22.54 21.06
N ILE A 763 18.96 -22.64 20.60
CA ILE A 763 17.99 -21.55 20.57
C ILE A 763 16.97 -21.82 21.67
N GLU A 764 16.89 -20.94 22.66
CA GLU A 764 15.83 -20.93 23.66
C GLU A 764 14.70 -20.02 23.19
N VAL A 765 13.49 -20.58 23.04
CA VAL A 765 12.27 -19.84 22.76
C VAL A 765 11.69 -19.36 24.08
N ARG A 766 11.61 -18.05 24.30
CA ARG A 766 11.19 -17.45 25.57
C ARG A 766 10.07 -16.42 25.37
N ALA A 767 9.25 -16.25 26.41
CA ALA A 767 8.20 -15.23 26.47
C ALA A 767 8.51 -14.15 27.51
N GLY A 768 8.21 -12.89 27.16
CA GLY A 768 8.26 -11.72 28.04
C GLY A 768 9.61 -11.01 28.04
N SER A 769 10.71 -11.72 28.28
CA SER A 769 12.07 -11.18 28.24
C SER A 769 13.10 -12.25 27.86
N ALA A 770 14.35 -11.83 27.60
CA ALA A 770 15.48 -12.75 27.38
C ALA A 770 15.75 -13.71 28.56
N THR A 771 15.26 -13.39 29.76
CA THR A 771 15.31 -14.26 30.95
C THR A 771 13.92 -14.73 31.38
N GLY A 772 12.90 -14.53 30.54
CA GLY A 772 11.50 -14.82 30.83
C GLY A 772 11.17 -16.31 30.71
N THR A 773 9.87 -16.62 30.67
CA THR A 773 9.37 -18.00 30.65
C THR A 773 9.94 -18.78 29.47
N LEU A 774 10.68 -19.85 29.75
CA LEU A 774 11.17 -20.77 28.73
C LEU A 774 10.01 -21.60 28.18
N LEU A 775 9.83 -21.52 26.86
CA LEU A 775 8.77 -22.23 26.15
C LEU A 775 9.27 -23.53 25.51
N GLY A 776 10.49 -23.49 24.98
CA GLY A 776 11.15 -24.61 24.32
C GLY A 776 12.62 -24.33 24.04
N THR A 777 13.37 -25.38 23.72
CA THR A 777 14.80 -25.27 23.36
C THR A 777 15.06 -26.15 22.14
N ALA A 778 15.67 -25.58 21.10
CA ALA A 778 16.11 -26.29 19.90
C ALA A 778 17.64 -26.38 19.90
N THR A 779 18.19 -27.56 19.64
CA THR A 779 19.64 -27.76 19.53
C THR A 779 20.10 -27.47 18.10
N VAL A 780 21.13 -26.64 17.96
CA VAL A 780 21.74 -26.27 16.68
C VAL A 780 23.04 -27.06 16.48
N PRO A 781 23.10 -27.99 15.51
CA PRO A 781 24.32 -28.73 15.21
C PRO A 781 25.30 -27.88 14.40
N VAL A 782 26.56 -28.33 14.32
CA VAL A 782 27.51 -27.81 13.34
C VAL A 782 27.10 -28.34 11.96
N THR A 783 26.78 -27.45 11.02
CA THR A 783 26.36 -27.83 9.67
C THR A 783 27.53 -27.89 8.68
N GLY A 784 28.69 -27.36 9.09
CA GLY A 784 29.95 -27.41 8.34
C GLY A 784 30.19 -26.22 7.41
N SER A 785 29.21 -25.34 7.24
CA SER A 785 29.32 -24.09 6.49
C SER A 785 28.24 -23.09 6.92
N TRP A 786 28.49 -21.80 6.74
CA TRP A 786 27.51 -20.73 6.93
C TRP A 786 26.39 -20.75 5.88
N ASP A 787 26.60 -21.41 4.74
CA ASP A 787 25.62 -21.51 3.64
C ASP A 787 24.90 -22.88 3.59
N THR A 788 25.21 -23.78 4.53
CA THR A 788 24.55 -25.10 4.65
C THR A 788 23.48 -25.04 5.74
N PHE A 789 22.23 -24.93 5.33
CA PHE A 789 21.09 -24.79 6.22
C PHE A 789 20.41 -26.12 6.55
N VAL A 790 20.01 -26.29 7.81
CA VAL A 790 19.21 -27.41 8.32
C VAL A 790 18.07 -26.91 9.18
N ASN A 791 17.00 -27.70 9.30
CA ASN A 791 15.89 -27.40 10.21
C ASN A 791 16.12 -28.07 11.58
N VAL A 792 16.02 -27.28 12.64
CA VAL A 792 16.03 -27.74 14.04
C VAL A 792 14.70 -27.47 14.69
N ASN A 793 14.32 -28.31 15.66
CA ASN A 793 12.96 -28.29 16.22
C ASN A 793 12.96 -28.21 17.75
N ALA A 794 11.92 -27.59 18.31
CA ALA A 794 11.57 -27.60 19.71
C ALA A 794 10.06 -27.79 19.89
N ASN A 795 9.68 -28.47 20.96
CA ASN A 795 8.30 -28.44 21.43
C ASN A 795 8.07 -27.17 22.26
N ILE A 796 6.90 -26.57 22.09
CA ILE A 796 6.46 -25.37 22.82
C ILE A 796 5.53 -25.79 23.93
N THR A 797 5.91 -25.42 25.15
CA THR A 797 5.17 -25.66 26.39
C THR A 797 5.09 -24.36 27.18
N ASN A 798 4.17 -24.27 28.15
CA ASN A 798 4.03 -23.09 29.04
C ASN A 798 3.80 -21.75 28.31
N ALA A 799 3.28 -21.78 27.08
CA ALA A 799 2.99 -20.57 26.33
C ALA A 799 1.91 -19.74 27.05
N PRO A 800 2.09 -18.41 27.20
CA PRO A 800 1.10 -17.56 27.84
C PRO A 800 -0.20 -17.53 27.03
N SER A 801 -1.33 -17.41 27.72
CA SER A 801 -2.67 -17.35 27.09
C SER A 801 -2.95 -16.02 26.39
N GLY A 802 -2.20 -14.97 26.70
CA GLY A 802 -2.31 -13.64 26.09
C GLY A 802 -1.10 -13.28 25.23
N THR A 803 -1.14 -12.05 24.70
CA THR A 803 -0.05 -11.44 23.95
C THR A 803 1.21 -11.29 24.82
N THR A 804 2.36 -11.54 24.23
CA THR A 804 3.68 -11.44 24.85
C THR A 804 4.71 -10.92 23.85
N THR A 805 5.94 -10.74 24.33
CA THR A 805 7.11 -10.52 23.50
C THR A 805 7.82 -11.86 23.34
N LEU A 806 8.03 -12.28 22.10
CA LEU A 806 8.81 -13.47 21.77
C LEU A 806 10.30 -13.10 21.82
N PHE A 807 11.08 -13.90 22.54
CA PHE A 807 12.54 -13.85 22.53
C PHE A 807 13.09 -15.17 22.00
N LEU A 808 14.03 -15.08 21.06
CA LEU A 808 14.90 -16.19 20.68
C LEU A 808 16.27 -15.90 21.28
N VAL A 809 16.67 -16.67 22.29
CA VAL A 809 17.91 -16.46 23.04
C VAL A 809 18.91 -17.54 22.66
N PHE A 810 20.09 -17.12 22.26
CA PHE A 810 21.12 -18.00 21.74
C PHE A 810 22.10 -18.39 22.84
N LYS A 811 22.37 -19.69 22.96
CA LYS A 811 23.29 -20.24 23.96
C LYS A 811 24.35 -21.09 23.27
N GLY A 812 25.56 -21.06 23.85
CA GLY A 812 26.68 -21.85 23.39
C GLY A 812 27.87 -21.72 24.33
N VAL A 813 29.04 -22.14 23.88
CA VAL A 813 30.26 -22.02 24.69
C VAL A 813 30.68 -20.56 24.76
N THR A 814 30.84 -20.03 25.98
CA THR A 814 31.28 -18.65 26.19
C THR A 814 32.67 -18.40 25.59
N GLY A 815 32.82 -17.30 24.84
CA GLY A 815 34.10 -16.85 24.29
C GLY A 815 34.52 -17.49 22.96
N GLN A 816 33.66 -18.29 22.32
CA GLN A 816 33.94 -18.86 20.98
C GLN A 816 33.71 -17.87 19.82
N GLY A 817 32.79 -16.90 19.93
CA GLY A 817 32.39 -16.08 18.77
C GLY A 817 31.53 -16.86 17.78
N ASN A 818 30.57 -16.22 17.10
CA ASN A 818 29.89 -16.74 15.91
C ASN A 818 29.48 -18.23 16.02
N LEU A 819 28.49 -18.53 16.84
CA LEU A 819 28.05 -19.89 17.14
C LEU A 819 27.35 -20.54 15.95
N PHE A 820 26.35 -19.86 15.39
CA PHE A 820 25.48 -20.28 14.29
C PHE A 820 24.68 -19.08 13.78
N ASP A 821 24.07 -19.21 12.61
CA ASP A 821 23.15 -18.23 12.05
C ASP A 821 21.72 -18.77 12.06
N LEU A 822 20.77 -17.87 12.32
CA LEU A 822 19.34 -18.15 12.23
C LEU A 822 18.80 -17.45 11.00
N ASP A 823 18.27 -18.22 10.07
CA ASP A 823 17.68 -17.73 8.82
C ASP A 823 16.20 -17.42 9.00
N ALA A 824 15.38 -18.43 9.26
CA ALA A 824 13.95 -18.27 9.47
C ALA A 824 13.45 -19.19 10.59
N PHE A 825 12.26 -18.91 11.11
CA PHE A 825 11.58 -19.77 12.06
C PHE A 825 10.09 -19.93 11.74
N THR A 826 9.51 -21.04 12.19
CA THR A 826 8.11 -21.38 12.00
C THR A 826 7.49 -21.90 13.28
N PHE A 827 6.35 -21.36 13.67
CA PHE A 827 5.51 -21.95 14.70
C PHE A 827 4.48 -22.89 14.09
N GLY A 828 4.52 -24.16 14.49
CA GLY A 828 3.38 -25.04 14.31
C GLY A 828 2.36 -24.78 15.40
N THR A 829 1.16 -24.38 15.02
CA THR A 829 0.04 -24.21 15.93
C THR A 829 -0.78 -25.48 16.00
N ALA A 830 -1.40 -25.75 17.15
CA ALA A 830 -2.55 -26.62 17.19
C ALA A 830 -3.72 -25.87 16.54
N THR A 831 -3.87 -25.93 15.22
CA THR A 831 -5.06 -25.38 14.56
C THR A 831 -5.47 -26.25 13.39
N GLY A 832 -6.72 -26.69 13.44
CA GLY A 832 -7.32 -27.67 12.54
C GLY A 832 -7.70 -28.88 13.39
N GLY A 833 -8.99 -29.05 13.63
CA GLY A 833 -9.47 -30.07 14.54
C GLY A 833 -8.90 -31.45 14.23
N THR A 834 -8.69 -32.31 15.23
CA THR A 834 -8.20 -33.66 14.96
C THR A 834 -9.13 -34.33 13.95
N THR A 835 -8.61 -34.57 12.74
CA THR A 835 -9.35 -35.25 11.69
C THR A 835 -9.15 -36.75 11.84
N GLN A 836 -10.23 -37.50 11.91
CA GLN A 836 -10.20 -38.95 11.82
C GLN A 836 -10.86 -39.36 10.51
N THR A 837 -10.05 -39.84 9.57
CA THR A 837 -10.52 -40.41 8.29
C THR A 837 -10.62 -41.93 8.42
N VAL A 838 -11.72 -42.52 7.96
CA VAL A 838 -11.91 -43.96 7.86
C VAL A 838 -12.47 -44.31 6.49
N GLU A 839 -12.12 -45.50 6.01
CA GLU A 839 -12.75 -46.08 4.82
C GLU A 839 -14.26 -46.25 5.07
N GLY A 840 -15.07 -45.99 4.05
CA GLY A 840 -16.51 -46.06 4.14
C GLY A 840 -16.94 -47.47 4.54
N GLU A 841 -16.40 -48.48 3.89
CA GLU A 841 -16.70 -49.90 4.11
C GLU A 841 -16.17 -50.43 5.45
N ALA A 842 -15.37 -49.65 6.19
CA ALA A 842 -14.92 -49.99 7.54
C ALA A 842 -15.99 -49.78 8.63
N TYR A 843 -17.28 -49.85 8.26
CA TYR A 843 -18.36 -49.84 9.23
C TYR A 843 -18.30 -51.09 10.11
N THR A 844 -18.72 -50.93 11.35
CA THR A 844 -18.71 -51.99 12.40
C THR A 844 -20.10 -52.51 12.73
N SER A 845 -21.14 -51.82 12.24
CA SER A 845 -22.54 -52.24 12.25
C SER A 845 -23.24 -51.56 11.08
N ASN A 846 -24.31 -52.16 10.56
CA ASN A 846 -25.07 -51.59 9.45
C ASN A 846 -26.51 -52.11 9.40
N PHE A 847 -27.32 -51.47 8.56
CA PHE A 847 -28.56 -51.99 8.02
C PHE A 847 -28.66 -51.58 6.54
N GLY A 848 -28.88 -52.56 5.65
CA GLY A 848 -29.12 -52.36 4.21
C GLY A 848 -27.87 -52.17 3.35
N VAL A 849 -26.86 -51.46 3.82
CA VAL A 849 -25.64 -51.20 3.04
C VAL A 849 -24.69 -52.41 2.91
N GLN A 850 -23.90 -52.43 1.84
CA GLN A 850 -22.90 -53.48 1.57
C GLN A 850 -21.63 -52.90 0.93
N PRO A 851 -20.46 -53.55 1.03
CA PRO A 851 -19.27 -53.11 0.32
C PRO A 851 -19.44 -53.33 -1.19
N ALA A 852 -19.11 -52.33 -2.01
CA ALA A 852 -19.09 -52.43 -3.47
C ALA A 852 -17.66 -52.27 -4.01
N ASP A 853 -17.30 -53.02 -5.06
CA ASP A 853 -15.97 -52.99 -5.67
C ASP A 853 -15.86 -51.84 -6.67
N HIS A 854 -14.94 -50.90 -6.41
CA HIS A 854 -14.69 -49.73 -7.26
C HIS A 854 -13.19 -49.48 -7.35
N GLY A 855 -12.59 -49.76 -8.52
CA GLY A 855 -11.14 -49.61 -8.72
C GLY A 855 -10.56 -48.22 -8.38
N PRO A 856 -11.27 -47.10 -8.64
CA PRO A 856 -10.82 -45.76 -8.27
C PRO A 856 -11.10 -45.33 -6.81
N ALA A 857 -11.73 -46.18 -6.01
CA ALA A 857 -11.96 -45.97 -4.58
C ALA A 857 -10.67 -46.18 -3.77
N SER A 858 -10.55 -45.51 -2.62
CA SER A 858 -9.55 -45.83 -1.61
C SER A 858 -9.78 -47.27 -1.14
N GLY A 859 -8.72 -48.07 -1.03
CA GLY A 859 -8.87 -49.49 -0.69
C GLY A 859 -9.59 -50.37 -1.74
N GLY A 860 -10.05 -49.79 -2.86
CA GLY A 860 -10.76 -50.48 -3.94
C GLY A 860 -12.24 -50.79 -3.64
N LYS A 861 -12.79 -50.29 -2.54
CA LYS A 861 -14.18 -50.54 -2.12
C LYS A 861 -14.86 -49.27 -1.62
N THR A 862 -16.19 -49.27 -1.62
CA THR A 862 -17.04 -48.22 -1.05
C THR A 862 -18.11 -48.85 -0.16
N VAL A 863 -18.80 -48.05 0.66
CA VAL A 863 -20.17 -48.38 1.09
C VAL A 863 -21.09 -48.13 -0.09
N GLY A 864 -21.72 -49.17 -0.61
CA GLY A 864 -22.69 -49.08 -1.69
C GLY A 864 -24.01 -49.77 -1.37
N TYR A 865 -24.84 -49.94 -2.39
CA TYR A 865 -26.22 -50.46 -2.28
C TYR A 865 -27.09 -49.64 -1.32
N ILE A 866 -26.77 -48.35 -1.16
CA ILE A 866 -27.41 -47.47 -0.20
C ILE A 866 -28.83 -47.13 -0.67
N GLU A 867 -29.85 -47.55 0.07
CA GLU A 867 -31.24 -47.16 -0.12
C GLU A 867 -31.73 -46.19 0.98
N ASN A 868 -32.90 -45.57 0.76
CA ASN A 868 -33.48 -44.65 1.73
C ASN A 868 -33.85 -45.37 3.04
N GLY A 869 -33.22 -44.95 4.14
CA GLY A 869 -33.42 -45.51 5.48
C GLY A 869 -32.28 -46.40 5.96
N ASP A 870 -31.32 -46.71 5.09
CA ASP A 870 -30.13 -47.48 5.43
C ASP A 870 -29.16 -46.69 6.32
N TRP A 871 -28.30 -47.41 7.03
CA TRP A 871 -27.31 -46.78 7.91
C TRP A 871 -26.05 -47.62 8.11
N ALA A 872 -24.96 -46.92 8.46
CA ALA A 872 -23.65 -47.50 8.79
C ALA A 872 -23.10 -46.90 10.10
N GLY A 873 -22.61 -47.74 11.02
CA GLY A 873 -22.08 -47.34 12.34
C GLY A 873 -20.60 -47.66 12.50
N TYR A 874 -19.81 -46.71 13.02
CA TYR A 874 -18.34 -46.75 13.05
C TYR A 874 -17.80 -46.65 14.49
N SER A 875 -17.72 -47.77 15.20
CA SER A 875 -17.34 -47.83 16.62
C SER A 875 -15.94 -47.29 16.94
N THR A 876 -15.05 -47.23 15.96
CA THR A 876 -13.71 -46.62 16.08
C THR A 876 -13.74 -45.10 15.97
N VAL A 877 -14.86 -44.49 15.55
CA VAL A 877 -15.03 -43.05 15.36
C VAL A 877 -15.95 -42.48 16.44
N ASN A 878 -15.37 -41.68 17.34
CA ASN A 878 -16.12 -41.00 18.41
C ASN A 878 -16.49 -39.57 17.98
N THR A 879 -17.74 -39.17 18.22
CA THR A 879 -18.31 -37.86 17.88
C THR A 879 -18.06 -36.74 18.90
N SER A 880 -17.41 -37.04 20.05
CA SER A 880 -17.03 -36.05 21.06
C SER A 880 -16.19 -34.93 20.44
N GLY A 881 -16.67 -33.70 20.56
CA GLY A 881 -15.97 -32.50 20.07
C GLY A 881 -15.99 -32.36 18.54
N ALA A 882 -16.79 -33.13 17.81
CA ALA A 882 -16.85 -33.04 16.35
C ALA A 882 -17.45 -31.70 15.90
N THR A 883 -16.75 -31.01 15.00
CA THR A 883 -17.09 -29.68 14.48
C THR A 883 -17.39 -29.68 12.97
N ALA A 884 -16.87 -30.66 12.23
CA ALA A 884 -17.19 -30.84 10.81
C ALA A 884 -17.16 -32.31 10.38
N PHE A 885 -17.88 -32.60 9.29
CA PHE A 885 -17.87 -33.88 8.60
C PHE A 885 -17.60 -33.65 7.11
N SER A 886 -16.83 -34.56 6.50
CA SER A 886 -16.72 -34.65 5.05
C SER A 886 -16.70 -36.11 4.59
N ALA A 887 -17.07 -36.34 3.34
CA ALA A 887 -17.00 -37.66 2.71
C ALA A 887 -16.63 -37.56 1.24
N ARG A 888 -15.85 -38.52 0.74
CA ARG A 888 -15.65 -38.76 -0.69
C ARG A 888 -16.75 -39.72 -1.16
N ILE A 889 -17.52 -39.32 -2.16
CA ILE A 889 -18.73 -40.02 -2.60
C ILE A 889 -18.76 -40.18 -4.12
N SER A 890 -19.53 -41.15 -4.62
CA SER A 890 -19.90 -41.25 -6.04
C SER A 890 -21.40 -41.53 -6.14
N SER A 891 -22.06 -41.16 -7.24
CA SER A 891 -23.51 -41.33 -7.39
C SER A 891 -23.89 -41.42 -8.86
N ALA A 892 -24.32 -42.62 -9.28
CA ALA A 892 -25.09 -42.80 -10.52
C ALA A 892 -26.61 -42.83 -10.27
N GLY A 893 -27.02 -42.83 -8.99
CA GLY A 893 -28.42 -42.78 -8.55
C GLY A 893 -28.96 -41.34 -8.49
N SER A 894 -30.05 -41.16 -7.73
CA SER A 894 -30.69 -39.83 -7.59
C SER A 894 -29.97 -38.87 -6.63
N GLY A 895 -28.81 -39.25 -6.10
CA GLY A 895 -28.18 -38.56 -4.97
C GLY A 895 -28.97 -38.78 -3.67
N GLY A 896 -28.73 -37.93 -2.66
CA GLY A 896 -29.46 -38.03 -1.40
C GLY A 896 -28.88 -37.16 -0.30
N THR A 897 -28.99 -37.60 0.95
CA THR A 897 -28.45 -36.90 2.13
C THR A 897 -27.84 -37.90 3.09
N ILE A 898 -26.67 -37.56 3.62
CA ILE A 898 -26.04 -38.25 4.73
C ILE A 898 -26.38 -37.47 6.00
N GLN A 899 -27.04 -38.10 6.96
CA GLN A 899 -27.24 -37.57 8.31
C GLN A 899 -26.15 -38.10 9.24
N ILE A 900 -25.48 -37.18 9.94
CA ILE A 900 -24.38 -37.49 10.87
C ILE A 900 -24.98 -37.56 12.28
N ARG A 901 -25.01 -38.75 12.87
CA ARG A 901 -25.64 -39.02 14.18
C ARG A 901 -24.65 -39.59 15.20
N SER A 902 -24.91 -39.33 16.48
CA SER A 902 -24.13 -39.83 17.61
C SER A 902 -24.88 -40.91 18.39
N GLY A 903 -24.17 -42.00 18.73
CA GLY A 903 -24.62 -43.07 19.63
C GLY A 903 -25.43 -44.18 18.98
N SER A 904 -26.38 -43.87 18.09
CA SER A 904 -27.17 -44.84 17.32
C SER A 904 -27.72 -44.23 16.02
N ALA A 905 -28.28 -45.06 15.13
CA ALA A 905 -28.97 -44.60 13.91
C ALA A 905 -30.18 -43.68 14.21
N THR A 906 -30.76 -43.76 15.41
CA THR A 906 -31.83 -42.87 15.87
C THR A 906 -31.35 -41.82 16.89
N GLY A 907 -30.04 -41.76 17.14
CA GLY A 907 -29.41 -40.89 18.13
C GLY A 907 -29.35 -39.42 17.70
N THR A 908 -28.67 -38.60 18.51
CA THR A 908 -28.59 -37.14 18.32
C THR A 908 -28.04 -36.79 16.94
N LEU A 909 -28.80 -36.01 16.16
CA LEU A 909 -28.36 -35.47 14.88
C LEU A 909 -27.35 -34.34 15.12
N LEU A 910 -26.15 -34.49 14.56
CA LEU A 910 -25.07 -33.52 14.65
C LEU A 910 -25.05 -32.57 13.45
N GLY A 911 -25.47 -33.06 12.29
CA GLY A 911 -25.55 -32.30 11.05
C GLY A 911 -25.96 -33.21 9.88
N SER A 912 -26.14 -32.61 8.71
CA SER A 912 -26.47 -33.33 7.46
C SER A 912 -25.70 -32.74 6.29
N VAL A 913 -25.41 -33.56 5.28
CA VAL A 913 -24.79 -33.13 4.03
C VAL A 913 -25.53 -33.72 2.83
N THR A 914 -25.84 -32.89 1.84
CA THR A 914 -26.46 -33.32 0.58
C THR A 914 -25.42 -33.94 -0.34
N VAL A 915 -25.78 -35.05 -0.97
CA VAL A 915 -24.95 -35.79 -1.94
C VAL A 915 -25.48 -35.52 -3.34
N PRO A 916 -24.69 -34.87 -4.22
CA PRO A 916 -25.07 -34.63 -5.61
C PRO A 916 -24.89 -35.88 -6.48
N VAL A 917 -25.51 -35.88 -7.67
CA VAL A 917 -25.29 -36.90 -8.70
C VAL A 917 -23.95 -36.63 -9.39
N THR A 918 -23.02 -37.59 -9.35
CA THR A 918 -21.69 -37.45 -9.97
C THR A 918 -21.62 -38.03 -11.38
N GLY A 919 -22.67 -38.74 -11.81
CA GLY A 919 -22.88 -39.20 -13.19
C GLY A 919 -22.53 -40.66 -13.43
N ASN A 920 -21.70 -41.28 -12.58
CA ASN A 920 -21.46 -42.74 -12.55
C ASN A 920 -20.87 -43.16 -11.19
N TRP A 921 -20.76 -44.47 -10.95
CA TRP A 921 -20.29 -45.03 -9.67
C TRP A 921 -18.77 -44.92 -9.43
N ASP A 922 -17.99 -44.58 -10.46
CA ASP A 922 -16.53 -44.48 -10.39
C ASP A 922 -16.00 -43.03 -10.41
N THR A 923 -16.90 -42.05 -10.47
CA THR A 923 -16.58 -40.61 -10.45
C THR A 923 -16.84 -40.06 -9.07
N PHE A 924 -15.75 -39.75 -8.36
CA PHE A 924 -15.79 -39.34 -6.96
C PHE A 924 -15.73 -37.83 -6.78
N GLN A 925 -16.50 -37.31 -5.83
CA GLN A 925 -16.51 -35.92 -5.40
C GLN A 925 -16.52 -35.85 -3.87
N ASN A 926 -15.94 -34.79 -3.29
CA ASN A 926 -16.02 -34.54 -1.86
C ASN A 926 -17.25 -33.71 -1.51
N VAL A 927 -17.95 -34.10 -0.45
CA VAL A 927 -19.03 -33.33 0.20
C VAL A 927 -18.64 -33.03 1.64
N SER A 928 -19.08 -31.89 2.19
CA SER A 928 -18.78 -31.52 3.58
C SER A 928 -19.89 -30.70 4.23
N THR A 929 -19.92 -30.69 5.57
CA THR A 929 -20.85 -29.89 6.38
C THR A 929 -20.26 -29.55 7.74
N THR A 930 -20.65 -28.42 8.31
CA THR A 930 -20.36 -28.05 9.70
C THR A 930 -21.36 -28.75 10.62
N LEU A 931 -20.88 -29.33 11.72
CA LEU A 931 -21.72 -29.98 12.71
C LEU A 931 -22.14 -28.96 13.76
N THR A 932 -23.43 -28.72 13.88
CA THR A 932 -24.01 -27.75 14.83
C THR A 932 -24.59 -28.42 16.07
N GLY A 933 -24.86 -29.73 16.02
CA GLY A 933 -25.25 -30.53 17.17
C GLY A 933 -24.03 -31.08 17.92
N SER A 934 -24.16 -31.31 19.23
CA SER A 934 -23.10 -31.85 20.08
C SER A 934 -23.61 -33.04 20.88
N ALA A 935 -22.91 -34.17 20.77
CA ALA A 935 -23.11 -35.36 21.59
C ALA A 935 -21.85 -36.23 21.55
N THR A 936 -21.65 -37.02 22.61
CA THR A 936 -20.53 -37.97 22.71
C THR A 936 -21.03 -39.39 22.52
N GLY A 937 -20.46 -40.10 21.56
CA GLY A 937 -20.84 -41.47 21.22
C GLY A 937 -20.24 -41.92 19.90
N THR A 938 -20.51 -43.17 19.53
CA THR A 938 -20.12 -43.75 18.23
C THR A 938 -20.77 -43.00 17.05
N LEU A 939 -20.04 -42.80 15.95
CA LEU A 939 -20.59 -42.22 14.73
C LEU A 939 -21.56 -43.18 14.03
N PHE A 940 -22.72 -42.67 13.63
CA PHE A 940 -23.65 -43.32 12.70
C PHE A 940 -23.95 -42.40 11.52
N LEU A 941 -23.86 -42.94 10.31
CA LEU A 941 -24.36 -42.31 9.10
C LEU A 941 -25.72 -42.91 8.75
N VAL A 942 -26.74 -42.07 8.57
CA VAL A 942 -28.07 -42.49 8.10
C VAL A 942 -28.34 -41.86 6.75
N PHE A 943 -28.74 -42.68 5.80
CA PHE A 943 -28.88 -42.29 4.41
C PHE A 943 -30.35 -42.08 4.09
N THR A 944 -30.68 -40.92 3.51
CA THR A 944 -32.05 -40.58 3.11
C THR A 944 -32.08 -40.07 1.68
N GLY A 945 -33.10 -40.42 0.91
CA GLY A 945 -33.20 -40.06 -0.50
C GLY A 945 -34.43 -40.64 -1.19
N GLY A 946 -34.36 -40.72 -2.53
CA GLY A 946 -35.38 -41.33 -3.39
C GLY A 946 -35.40 -42.86 -3.31
N ALA A 947 -36.00 -43.51 -4.31
CA ALA A 947 -36.03 -44.97 -4.42
C ALA A 947 -34.83 -45.52 -5.22
N GLY A 948 -34.36 -46.72 -4.85
CA GLY A 948 -33.20 -47.39 -5.46
C GLY A 948 -31.86 -46.92 -4.88
N ASN A 949 -30.77 -47.47 -5.42
CA ASN A 949 -29.41 -47.14 -4.97
C ASN A 949 -29.11 -45.64 -5.15
N LEU A 950 -28.80 -44.97 -4.06
CA LEU A 950 -28.68 -43.51 -4.00
C LEU A 950 -27.30 -43.01 -4.45
N PHE A 951 -26.26 -43.44 -3.73
CA PHE A 951 -24.86 -43.04 -3.88
C PHE A 951 -23.98 -44.03 -3.11
N ASP A 952 -22.67 -43.91 -3.28
CA ASP A 952 -21.65 -44.67 -2.58
C ASP A 952 -20.76 -43.73 -1.74
N VAL A 953 -20.24 -44.24 -0.62
CA VAL A 953 -19.31 -43.52 0.26
C VAL A 953 -17.98 -44.25 0.28
N ASP A 954 -16.94 -43.59 -0.24
CA ASP A 954 -15.57 -44.10 -0.32
C ASP A 954 -14.82 -43.88 0.99
N THR A 955 -14.68 -42.64 1.43
CA THR A 955 -14.05 -42.30 2.72
C THR A 955 -14.89 -41.27 3.46
N LEU A 956 -14.81 -41.29 4.79
CA LEU A 956 -15.42 -40.27 5.64
C LEU A 956 -14.40 -39.68 6.60
N THR A 957 -14.52 -38.40 6.91
CA THR A 957 -13.64 -37.68 7.83
C THR A 957 -14.46 -36.88 8.85
N ILE A 958 -14.21 -37.11 10.13
CA ILE A 958 -14.71 -36.26 11.24
C ILE A 958 -13.59 -35.33 11.68
N THR A 959 -13.88 -34.03 11.73
CA THR A 959 -12.98 -32.98 12.27
C THR A 959 -13.44 -32.60 13.67
N LYS A 960 -12.52 -32.49 14.63
CA LYS A 960 -12.81 -32.12 16.03
C LYS A 960 -12.15 -30.82 16.45
#